data_AF-A0ABD3M9P9-F1
#
_entry.id   AF-A0ABD3M9P9-F1
#
_cell.length_a   1.000
_cell.length_b   1.000
_cell.length_c   1.000
_cell.angle_alpha   90.00
_cell.angle_beta   90.00
_cell.angle_gamma   90.00
#
_symmetry.space_group_name_H-M   'P 1'
#
loop_
_entity.id
_entity.type
_entity.pdbx_description
1 polymer ?
#
loop_
_entity_poly.entity_id
_entity_poly.type
_entity_poly.pdbx_seq_one_letter_code
_entity_poly.pdbx_strand_id
1 'polypeptide(L)'
;MRIHFVALAALMPFTSHVPSHHYCNGFSATTPKPNQRRKGKDFTAQVVEDMVVRDVSAKVKKPTQKPLNTRQKSFSQRDPIISLNMNLDYLAKSGQKDAARRCEEMLLRIEALHEDGYYDKSPDVVSYNSVINAYAHGRAIQYSRSENAKRLMKRMEEKGLKPNTITWNTLLRCILKEISDTKLRESSEYKVKEAEAILSQMEELAIANAVSYNTVISIISKSEMNDAAERAEGWLQRMLNLYEATKNEKVQPDTCSFNAVIHAYANVGKESSGAPHRARRAEELLKQMETMFKSCGNDTVKPDVISFSAVINAYSRASSQDRECAVRAMEILGRIEELHEGGDTDLKPNLRTYTSVINAFARVGSPEKADEILSKLKKCHEMGDKSLKPDTICYSSVLDAYAKKGGEEAAYRAEELLHEMEDLYSNGDNDVKPNAQTYRSVITALGRSRRSRAAEKAEQILIKMENLSSQGYKDLAPNTFIYNAVIDAFARSYTLSKAYRAELLLERMLEETEKGNLSIRPDTITFNSVINAAARSSSDDAFVRKEAFLIGLNAFRIIHSLDYCRPSSITYVSYLQLLEKLVESGVTRDSMAERVFRLSISHGLASDAVKSQLRKTCSPLVAQRILSSRGIDTKERPQPR
;
A
#
# COMPACT_ATOMS: atom_id res chain seq x y z
N MET A 1 -23.57 32.62 -29.92
CA MET A 1 -24.85 31.89 -30.01
C MET A 1 -24.57 30.40 -29.82
N ARG A 2 -25.05 29.81 -28.72
CA ARG A 2 -25.42 28.38 -28.50
C ARG A 2 -25.49 28.16 -26.96
N ILE A 3 -26.69 28.34 -26.40
CA ILE A 3 -27.64 27.32 -25.91
C ILE A 3 -27.27 26.82 -24.51
N HIS A 4 -27.85 27.49 -23.51
CA HIS A 4 -28.10 26.96 -22.17
C HIS A 4 -29.46 26.27 -22.20
N PHE A 5 -29.50 24.95 -21.99
CA PHE A 5 -30.73 24.23 -21.64
C PHE A 5 -30.37 22.88 -21.03
N VAL A 6 -30.47 22.75 -19.70
CA VAL A 6 -31.03 21.54 -19.07
C VAL A 6 -31.76 21.99 -17.81
N ALA A 7 -33.08 21.85 -17.86
CA ALA A 7 -34.01 22.11 -16.78
C ALA A 7 -34.31 20.82 -16.00
N LEU A 8 -34.59 21.00 -14.72
CA LEU A 8 -35.14 20.03 -13.77
C LEU A 8 -36.48 19.45 -14.24
N ALA A 9 -36.65 18.13 -14.07
CA ALA A 9 -37.89 17.40 -13.80
C ALA A 9 -37.51 15.91 -13.60
N ALA A 10 -38.05 15.09 -12.72
CA ALA A 10 -39.07 15.22 -11.70
C ALA A 10 -38.84 14.07 -10.68
N LEU A 11 -39.17 14.33 -9.43
CA LEU A 11 -39.26 13.35 -8.35
C LEU A 11 -40.67 12.74 -8.31
N MET A 12 -40.71 11.49 -7.85
CA MET A 12 -41.81 10.78 -7.14
C MET A 12 -42.62 9.71 -7.91
N PRO A 13 -43.10 8.68 -7.16
CA PRO A 13 -43.02 7.27 -7.55
C PRO A 13 -44.40 6.64 -7.74
N PHE A 14 -44.47 5.46 -8.35
CA PHE A 14 -45.61 4.56 -8.17
C PHE A 14 -45.23 3.08 -8.26
N THR A 15 -46.01 2.31 -7.53
CA THR A 15 -45.84 0.96 -7.03
C THR A 15 -46.41 -0.12 -7.96
N SER A 16 -45.86 -1.33 -7.77
CA SER A 16 -46.51 -2.65 -7.80
C SER A 16 -47.21 -3.19 -9.06
N HIS A 17 -46.90 -4.48 -9.30
CA HIS A 17 -47.69 -5.55 -9.93
C HIS A 17 -47.48 -5.88 -11.43
N VAL A 18 -46.61 -6.87 -11.64
CA VAL A 18 -46.82 -8.18 -12.32
C VAL A 18 -48.27 -8.39 -12.84
N PRO A 19 -48.48 -8.82 -14.10
CA PRO A 19 -48.53 -10.26 -14.40
C PRO A 19 -47.89 -10.73 -15.72
N SER A 20 -47.76 -12.05 -15.73
CA SER A 20 -47.13 -12.98 -16.65
C SER A 20 -47.92 -13.28 -17.93
N HIS A 21 -47.27 -14.12 -18.77
CA HIS A 21 -47.81 -14.97 -19.85
C HIS A 21 -48.04 -14.31 -21.22
N HIS A 22 -47.34 -14.79 -22.26
CA HIS A 22 -47.69 -15.99 -23.03
C HIS A 22 -46.74 -16.22 -24.24
N TYR A 23 -46.50 -17.51 -24.53
CA TYR A 23 -46.45 -18.22 -25.84
C TYR A 23 -45.69 -17.57 -27.03
N CYS A 24 -45.00 -18.26 -27.94
CA CYS A 24 -44.99 -19.65 -28.39
C CYS A 24 -43.86 -19.80 -29.44
N ASN A 25 -43.34 -21.04 -29.62
CA ASN A 25 -43.04 -21.78 -30.87
C ASN A 25 -42.65 -20.99 -32.14
N GLY A 26 -41.63 -21.34 -32.93
CA GLY A 26 -41.20 -22.64 -33.47
C GLY A 26 -40.64 -22.34 -34.89
N PHE A 27 -39.56 -22.96 -35.37
CA PHE A 27 -39.52 -24.05 -36.37
C PHE A 27 -38.01 -24.19 -36.75
N SER A 28 -37.31 -25.32 -36.59
CA SER A 28 -37.33 -26.55 -37.43
C SER A 28 -37.14 -26.25 -38.92
N ALA A 29 -36.29 -26.88 -39.73
CA ALA A 29 -35.36 -28.01 -39.61
C ALA A 29 -34.64 -28.13 -40.98
N THR A 30 -33.53 -28.86 -41.06
CA THR A 30 -33.30 -29.84 -42.16
C THR A 30 -32.07 -30.69 -41.83
N THR A 31 -32.32 -31.96 -41.48
CA THR A 31 -31.37 -33.07 -41.64
C THR A 31 -31.50 -33.66 -43.05
N PRO A 32 -30.55 -34.48 -43.51
CA PRO A 32 -30.79 -35.92 -43.35
C PRO A 32 -29.57 -36.74 -42.89
N LYS A 33 -29.91 -37.82 -42.16
CA LYS A 33 -29.11 -39.02 -41.79
C LYS A 33 -28.90 -39.91 -43.06
N PRO A 34 -28.52 -41.22 -43.02
CA PRO A 34 -28.13 -42.15 -41.92
C PRO A 34 -26.93 -43.09 -42.28
N ASN A 35 -26.33 -43.85 -41.36
CA ASN A 35 -26.75 -45.21 -40.98
C ASN A 35 -25.81 -45.76 -39.87
N GLN A 36 -26.36 -46.11 -38.70
CA GLN A 36 -26.62 -47.47 -38.18
C GLN A 36 -25.39 -48.08 -37.46
N ARG A 37 -25.46 -48.66 -36.24
CA ARG A 37 -26.56 -49.23 -35.43
C ARG A 37 -25.98 -49.47 -33.99
N ARG A 38 -26.68 -49.04 -32.91
CA ARG A 38 -27.45 -49.87 -31.90
C ARG A 38 -26.59 -50.60 -30.84
N LYS A 39 -26.83 -50.60 -29.52
CA LYS A 39 -27.96 -50.36 -28.57
C LYS A 39 -27.35 -49.92 -27.21
N GLY A 40 -27.90 -48.97 -26.43
CA GLY A 40 -29.04 -49.08 -25.47
C GLY A 40 -28.55 -49.63 -24.09
N LYS A 41 -28.82 -49.07 -22.90
CA LYS A 41 -29.84 -48.15 -22.37
C LYS A 41 -29.34 -47.47 -21.08
N ASP A 42 -29.95 -46.33 -20.75
CA ASP A 42 -29.85 -45.57 -19.49
C ASP A 42 -30.18 -46.37 -18.23
N PHE A 43 -29.53 -46.03 -17.11
CA PHE A 43 -30.01 -46.37 -15.76
C PHE A 43 -29.48 -45.40 -14.68
N THR A 44 -29.95 -44.15 -14.70
CA THR A 44 -29.93 -43.27 -13.53
C THR A 44 -31.37 -43.13 -13.02
N ALA A 45 -31.81 -44.05 -12.14
CA ALA A 45 -33.03 -43.86 -11.33
C ALA A 45 -33.29 -44.92 -10.23
N GLN A 46 -32.37 -45.82 -9.86
CA GLN A 46 -32.74 -46.93 -8.94
C GLN A 46 -31.61 -47.46 -8.04
N VAL A 47 -30.88 -46.57 -7.33
CA VAL A 47 -29.91 -46.97 -6.28
C VAL A 47 -30.11 -46.20 -4.97
N VAL A 48 -31.19 -45.42 -4.84
CA VAL A 48 -31.43 -44.58 -3.64
C VAL A 48 -32.25 -45.29 -2.55
N GLU A 49 -32.63 -46.57 -2.69
CA GLU A 49 -33.53 -47.21 -1.71
C GLU A 49 -33.13 -48.59 -1.16
N ASP A 50 -31.92 -49.12 -1.42
CA ASP A 50 -31.61 -50.52 -1.06
C ASP A 50 -30.37 -50.76 -0.17
N MET A 51 -29.85 -49.74 0.54
CA MET A 51 -28.69 -49.92 1.44
C MET A 51 -28.90 -49.51 2.91
N VAL A 52 -30.16 -49.49 3.38
CA VAL A 52 -30.44 -49.34 4.81
C VAL A 52 -31.43 -50.43 5.26
N VAL A 53 -30.98 -51.20 6.26
CA VAL A 53 -31.66 -52.27 7.01
C VAL A 53 -31.59 -53.69 6.43
N ARG A 54 -30.61 -54.47 6.91
CA ARG A 54 -30.88 -55.77 7.59
C ARG A 54 -29.69 -56.22 8.45
N ASP A 55 -30.07 -56.65 9.64
CA ASP A 55 -29.29 -56.78 10.88
C ASP A 55 -28.52 -58.10 11.05
N VAL A 56 -27.51 -58.02 11.94
CA VAL A 56 -27.08 -59.00 12.95
C VAL A 56 -26.93 -60.48 12.53
N SER A 57 -25.68 -60.90 12.31
CA SER A 57 -25.02 -62.05 12.99
C SER A 57 -23.80 -62.53 12.19
N ALA A 58 -22.66 -61.85 12.32
CA ALA A 58 -21.40 -62.42 11.88
C ALA A 58 -20.32 -62.13 12.92
N LYS A 59 -19.89 -63.21 13.58
CA LYS A 59 -18.79 -63.26 14.55
C LYS A 59 -17.60 -62.43 14.07
N VAL A 60 -17.07 -61.60 14.96
CA VAL A 60 -15.78 -60.91 14.82
C VAL A 60 -14.71 -61.93 14.43
N LYS A 61 -14.32 -61.95 13.15
CA LYS A 61 -13.07 -62.57 12.71
C LYS A 61 -11.99 -61.49 12.84
N LYS A 62 -10.98 -61.75 13.68
CA LYS A 62 -9.72 -60.98 13.67
C LYS A 62 -9.23 -60.90 12.21
N PRO A 63 -8.74 -59.74 11.73
CA PRO A 63 -8.26 -59.63 10.36
C PRO A 63 -7.03 -60.52 10.20
N THR A 64 -7.18 -61.61 9.46
CA THR A 64 -6.04 -62.40 8.99
C THR A 64 -5.27 -61.55 7.98
N GLN A 65 -4.08 -61.09 8.37
CA GLN A 65 -3.15 -60.39 7.48
C GLN A 65 -2.82 -61.30 6.29
N LYS A 66 -3.28 -60.93 5.09
CA LYS A 66 -2.72 -61.49 3.85
C LYS A 66 -1.29 -60.97 3.69
N PRO A 67 -0.32 -61.81 3.27
CA PRO A 67 1.05 -61.37 3.08
C PRO A 67 1.10 -60.25 2.03
N LEU A 68 1.67 -59.11 2.43
CA LEU A 68 1.77 -57.90 1.61
C LEU A 68 2.60 -58.20 0.34
N ASN A 69 2.08 -57.75 -0.81
CA ASN A 69 2.75 -57.86 -2.11
C ASN A 69 4.03 -57.02 -2.14
N THR A 70 4.99 -57.26 -3.04
CA THR A 70 6.33 -56.61 -3.03
C THR A 70 6.29 -55.07 -3.01
N ARG A 71 5.27 -54.48 -3.65
CA ARG A 71 4.98 -53.03 -3.67
C ARG A 71 4.34 -52.52 -2.36
N GLN A 72 3.58 -53.37 -1.69
CA GLN A 72 3.03 -53.12 -0.35
C GLN A 72 4.10 -53.29 0.73
N LYS A 73 5.10 -54.18 0.54
CA LYS A 73 6.28 -54.30 1.40
C LYS A 73 7.18 -53.05 1.34
N SER A 74 7.33 -52.44 0.17
CA SER A 74 8.04 -51.15 0.05
C SER A 74 7.26 -49.97 0.64
N PHE A 75 5.92 -50.03 0.66
CA PHE A 75 5.06 -49.02 1.30
C PHE A 75 4.96 -49.23 2.83
N SER A 76 4.97 -50.47 3.31
CA SER A 76 4.94 -50.81 4.74
C SER A 76 6.25 -50.55 5.47
N GLN A 77 7.33 -50.23 4.74
CA GLN A 77 8.62 -49.85 5.32
C GLN A 77 8.74 -48.35 5.61
N ARG A 78 7.82 -47.51 5.10
CA ARG A 78 7.82 -46.06 5.40
C ARG A 78 6.85 -45.79 6.52
N ASP A 79 7.34 -45.15 7.57
CA ASP A 79 6.52 -44.72 8.70
C ASP A 79 5.37 -43.81 8.20
N PRO A 80 4.10 -44.20 8.39
CA PRO A 80 2.95 -43.44 7.90
C PRO A 80 2.92 -41.98 8.37
N ILE A 81 3.39 -41.70 9.59
CA ILE A 81 3.50 -40.33 10.12
C ILE A 81 4.53 -39.52 9.34
N ILE A 82 5.69 -40.11 9.04
CA ILE A 82 6.75 -39.41 8.30
C ILE A 82 6.25 -39.04 6.90
N SER A 83 5.55 -39.97 6.23
CA SER A 83 4.94 -39.70 4.93
C SER A 83 3.85 -38.62 5.00
N LEU A 84 3.04 -38.61 6.07
CA LEU A 84 2.05 -37.56 6.31
C LEU A 84 2.73 -36.21 6.47
N ASN A 85 3.73 -36.12 7.35
CA ASN A 85 4.42 -34.87 7.68
C ASN A 85 5.15 -34.28 6.45
N MET A 86 5.76 -35.13 5.61
CA MET A 86 6.35 -34.67 4.34
C MET A 86 5.32 -34.09 3.38
N ASN A 87 4.16 -34.73 3.24
CA ASN A 87 3.10 -34.25 2.37
C ASN A 87 2.46 -32.95 2.88
N LEU A 88 2.24 -32.84 4.20
CA LEU A 88 1.73 -31.62 4.83
C LEU A 88 2.71 -30.46 4.70
N ASP A 89 4.00 -30.69 4.93
CA ASP A 89 5.05 -29.68 4.78
C ASP A 89 5.17 -29.20 3.32
N TYR A 90 5.15 -30.14 2.37
CA TYR A 90 5.14 -29.82 0.95
C TYR A 90 3.93 -28.96 0.56
N LEU A 91 2.73 -29.36 0.98
CA LEU A 91 1.50 -28.61 0.71
C LEU A 91 1.53 -27.23 1.38
N ALA A 92 1.96 -27.14 2.64
CA ALA A 92 2.09 -25.88 3.37
C ALA A 92 3.03 -24.89 2.66
N LYS A 93 4.13 -25.39 2.07
CA LYS A 93 5.11 -24.58 1.33
C LYS A 93 4.72 -24.30 -0.13
N SER A 94 3.78 -25.06 -0.69
CA SER A 94 3.38 -24.96 -2.10
C SER A 94 2.73 -23.63 -2.50
N GLY A 95 2.27 -22.83 -1.53
CA GLY A 95 1.60 -21.54 -1.78
C GLY A 95 0.25 -21.65 -2.49
N GLN A 96 -0.32 -22.85 -2.62
CA GLN A 96 -1.64 -23.05 -3.22
C GLN A 96 -2.74 -22.43 -2.35
N LYS A 97 -3.76 -21.82 -2.98
CA LYS A 97 -4.85 -21.13 -2.26
C LYS A 97 -5.63 -22.04 -1.32
N ASP A 98 -5.82 -23.30 -1.71
CA ASP A 98 -6.55 -24.31 -0.92
C ASP A 98 -5.64 -25.20 -0.07
N ALA A 99 -4.33 -24.89 0.01
CA ALA A 99 -3.35 -25.73 0.71
C ALA A 99 -3.75 -25.98 2.16
N ALA A 100 -4.15 -24.94 2.88
CA ALA A 100 -4.53 -25.04 4.29
C ALA A 100 -5.70 -26.01 4.52
N ARG A 101 -6.75 -25.89 3.70
CA ARG A 101 -7.93 -26.76 3.77
C ARG A 101 -7.58 -28.21 3.45
N ARG A 102 -6.78 -28.44 2.40
CA ARG A 102 -6.34 -29.79 2.02
C ARG A 102 -5.45 -30.43 3.09
N CYS A 103 -4.56 -29.64 3.69
CA CYS A 103 -3.75 -30.09 4.82
C CYS A 103 -4.63 -30.48 6.01
N GLU A 104 -5.65 -29.70 6.34
CA GLU A 104 -6.59 -30.04 7.41
C GLU A 104 -7.42 -31.29 7.07
N GLU A 105 -7.97 -31.39 5.87
CA GLU A 105 -8.72 -32.58 5.43
C GLU A 105 -7.85 -33.85 5.49
N MET A 106 -6.57 -33.75 5.13
CA MET A 106 -5.62 -34.85 5.21
C MET A 106 -5.30 -35.25 6.66
N LEU A 107 -5.13 -34.27 7.55
CA LEU A 107 -4.96 -34.51 9.00
C LEU A 107 -6.19 -35.24 9.56
N LEU A 108 -7.37 -34.68 9.38
CA LEU A 108 -8.64 -35.23 9.89
C LEU A 108 -8.91 -36.65 9.37
N ARG A 109 -8.58 -36.91 8.10
CA ARG A 109 -8.74 -38.24 7.52
C ARG A 109 -7.84 -39.27 8.18
N ILE A 110 -6.59 -38.92 8.51
CA ILE A 110 -5.68 -39.86 9.17
C ILE A 110 -6.03 -40.03 10.65
N GLU A 111 -6.53 -39.00 11.31
CA GLU A 111 -7.13 -39.14 12.65
C GLU A 111 -8.27 -40.15 12.66
N ALA A 112 -9.23 -40.02 11.74
CA ALA A 112 -10.36 -40.94 11.64
C ALA A 112 -9.90 -42.38 11.36
N LEU A 113 -8.93 -42.56 10.44
CA LEU A 113 -8.39 -43.89 10.13
C LEU A 113 -7.62 -44.51 11.31
N HIS A 114 -7.00 -43.70 12.17
CA HIS A 114 -6.39 -44.18 13.41
C HIS A 114 -7.45 -44.61 14.43
N GLU A 115 -8.50 -43.79 14.61
CA GLU A 115 -9.63 -44.11 15.50
C GLU A 115 -10.36 -45.39 15.09
N ASP A 116 -10.51 -45.62 13.78
CA ASP A 116 -11.08 -46.84 13.21
C ASP A 116 -10.12 -48.06 13.27
N GLY A 117 -8.89 -47.89 13.75
CA GLY A 117 -7.89 -48.95 13.91
C GLY A 117 -7.21 -49.40 12.62
N TYR A 118 -7.29 -48.63 11.53
CA TYR A 118 -6.57 -48.92 10.27
C TYR A 118 -5.08 -48.62 10.34
N TYR A 119 -4.68 -47.68 11.20
CA TYR A 119 -3.28 -47.32 11.46
C TYR A 119 -2.98 -47.33 12.96
N ASP A 120 -1.82 -47.88 13.33
CA ASP A 120 -1.37 -47.93 14.72
C ASP A 120 -0.93 -46.56 15.26
N LYS A 121 -0.77 -45.56 14.39
CA LYS A 121 -0.11 -44.29 14.68
C LYS A 121 -1.05 -43.10 14.44
N SER A 122 -1.24 -42.28 15.46
CA SER A 122 -1.99 -41.01 15.38
C SER A 122 -1.12 -39.88 14.81
N PRO A 123 -1.71 -38.82 14.25
CA PRO A 123 -0.98 -37.59 13.98
C PRO A 123 -0.30 -37.04 15.23
N ASP A 124 0.87 -36.41 15.04
CA ASP A 124 1.71 -35.90 16.10
C ASP A 124 1.77 -34.36 16.09
N VAL A 125 2.54 -33.79 17.03
CA VAL A 125 2.75 -32.33 17.12
C VAL A 125 3.25 -31.75 15.79
N VAL A 126 4.07 -32.49 15.05
CA VAL A 126 4.61 -32.04 13.76
C VAL A 126 3.51 -31.99 12.70
N SER A 127 2.61 -32.98 12.67
CA SER A 127 1.45 -32.98 11.77
C SER A 127 0.58 -31.74 11.98
N TYR A 128 0.24 -31.44 13.24
CA TYR A 128 -0.55 -30.26 13.59
C TYR A 128 0.17 -28.95 13.23
N ASN A 129 1.46 -28.83 13.56
CA ASN A 129 2.26 -27.64 13.25
C ASN A 129 2.33 -27.36 11.74
N SER A 130 2.44 -28.41 10.92
CA SER A 130 2.44 -28.28 9.46
C SER A 130 1.11 -27.74 8.92
N VAL A 131 -0.03 -28.19 9.47
CA VAL A 131 -1.36 -27.65 9.09
C VAL A 131 -1.51 -26.20 9.53
N ILE A 132 -1.12 -25.86 10.76
CA ILE A 132 -1.15 -24.47 11.26
C ILE A 132 -0.26 -23.57 10.39
N ASN A 133 0.92 -24.06 9.99
CA ASN A 133 1.82 -23.34 9.08
C ASN A 133 1.21 -23.17 7.68
N ALA A 134 0.42 -24.12 7.20
CA ALA A 134 -0.33 -23.97 5.95
C ALA A 134 -1.37 -22.84 6.06
N TYR A 135 -2.05 -22.68 7.20
CA TYR A 135 -2.93 -21.53 7.46
C TYR A 135 -2.18 -20.19 7.51
N ALA A 136 -0.94 -20.18 7.99
CA ALA A 136 -0.11 -18.97 7.98
C ALA A 136 0.21 -18.49 6.55
N HIS A 137 0.33 -19.41 5.58
CA HIS A 137 0.66 -19.11 4.18
C HIS A 137 -0.58 -18.99 3.27
N GLY A 138 -1.72 -19.58 3.66
CA GLY A 138 -2.98 -19.50 2.93
C GLY A 138 -3.66 -18.12 3.03
N ARG A 139 -4.67 -17.88 2.18
CA ARG A 139 -5.60 -16.76 2.38
C ARG A 139 -6.60 -17.13 3.46
N ALA A 140 -6.97 -16.17 4.30
CA ALA A 140 -8.11 -16.34 5.20
C ALA A 140 -9.38 -16.58 4.36
N ILE A 141 -10.13 -17.65 4.66
CA ILE A 141 -11.38 -17.98 3.96
C ILE A 141 -12.56 -17.66 4.87
N GLN A 142 -12.87 -18.56 5.81
CA GLN A 142 -14.03 -18.44 6.71
C GLN A 142 -13.69 -17.83 8.07
N TYR A 143 -12.53 -18.21 8.63
CA TYR A 143 -11.97 -17.67 9.87
C TYR A 143 -10.64 -16.98 9.57
N SER A 144 -10.21 -16.09 10.48
CA SER A 144 -8.88 -15.50 10.42
C SER A 144 -7.80 -16.59 10.56
N ARG A 145 -6.58 -16.32 10.10
CA ARG A 145 -5.45 -17.26 10.17
C ARG A 145 -5.15 -17.66 11.61
N SER A 146 -5.10 -16.69 12.52
CA SER A 146 -4.86 -16.92 13.95
C SER A 146 -5.99 -17.73 14.60
N GLU A 147 -7.24 -17.52 14.17
CA GLU A 147 -8.39 -18.24 14.73
C GLU A 147 -8.39 -19.72 14.31
N ASN A 148 -8.05 -20.01 13.05
CA ASN A 148 -7.84 -21.39 12.61
C ASN A 148 -6.70 -22.07 13.37
N ALA A 149 -5.60 -21.35 13.60
CA ALA A 149 -4.48 -21.85 14.39
C ALA A 149 -4.90 -22.21 15.82
N LYS A 150 -5.64 -21.34 16.51
CA LYS A 150 -6.17 -21.61 17.86
C LYS A 150 -7.12 -22.81 17.91
N ARG A 151 -8.02 -22.94 16.93
CA ARG A 151 -8.92 -24.09 16.81
C ARG A 151 -8.14 -25.40 16.72
N LEU A 152 -7.10 -25.43 15.89
CA LEU A 152 -6.24 -26.61 15.74
C LEU A 152 -5.41 -26.89 16.99
N MET A 153 -4.93 -25.85 17.69
CA MET A 153 -4.24 -26.01 18.98
C MET A 153 -5.17 -26.61 20.04
N LYS A 154 -6.43 -26.16 20.13
CA LYS A 154 -7.40 -26.74 21.05
C LYS A 154 -7.67 -28.22 20.75
N ARG A 155 -7.85 -28.57 19.46
CA ARG A 155 -8.01 -29.97 19.04
C ARG A 155 -6.79 -30.83 19.38
N MET A 156 -5.58 -30.27 19.19
CA MET A 156 -4.33 -30.92 19.55
C MET A 156 -4.30 -31.27 21.05
N GLU A 157 -4.70 -30.33 21.92
CA GLU A 157 -4.80 -30.56 23.37
C GLU A 157 -5.88 -31.59 23.74
N GLU A 158 -7.04 -31.57 23.07
CA GLU A 158 -8.11 -32.58 23.24
C GLU A 158 -7.64 -34.00 22.88
N LYS A 159 -6.68 -34.12 21.95
CA LYS A 159 -6.01 -35.37 21.59
C LYS A 159 -4.83 -35.73 22.51
N GLY A 160 -4.61 -34.98 23.59
CA GLY A 160 -3.55 -35.21 24.56
C GLY A 160 -2.16 -34.78 24.10
N LEU A 161 -2.05 -34.05 22.99
CA LEU A 161 -0.79 -33.50 22.49
C LEU A 161 -0.57 -32.10 23.06
N LYS A 162 0.60 -31.84 23.65
CA LYS A 162 0.93 -30.52 24.22
C LYS A 162 1.57 -29.60 23.16
N PRO A 163 1.04 -28.39 22.94
CA PRO A 163 1.67 -27.39 22.08
C PRO A 163 3.11 -27.09 22.51
N ASN A 164 4.03 -27.03 21.55
CA ASN A 164 5.44 -26.72 21.80
C ASN A 164 5.82 -25.33 21.25
N THR A 165 7.07 -24.90 21.45
CA THR A 165 7.57 -23.59 20.97
C THR A 165 7.27 -23.34 19.48
N ILE A 166 7.34 -24.38 18.64
CA ILE A 166 7.05 -24.27 17.21
C ILE A 166 5.56 -23.98 16.99
N THR A 167 4.67 -24.65 17.72
CA THR A 167 3.21 -24.42 17.64
C THR A 167 2.87 -22.96 17.94
N TRP A 168 3.38 -22.43 19.06
CA TRP A 168 3.15 -21.05 19.46
C TRP A 168 3.80 -20.02 18.52
N ASN A 169 5.03 -20.24 18.06
CA ASN A 169 5.68 -19.37 17.08
C ASN A 169 4.93 -19.35 15.74
N THR A 170 4.29 -20.47 15.36
CA THR A 170 3.48 -20.53 14.14
C THR A 170 2.16 -19.77 14.31
N LEU A 171 1.55 -19.80 15.50
CA LEU A 171 0.41 -18.93 15.84
C LEU A 171 0.79 -17.44 15.75
N LEU A 172 1.92 -17.03 16.36
CA LEU A 172 2.43 -15.67 16.25
C LEU A 172 2.68 -15.27 14.78
N ARG A 173 3.21 -16.18 13.96
CA ARG A 173 3.37 -15.96 12.51
C ARG A 173 2.03 -15.74 11.80
N CYS A 174 0.96 -16.42 12.19
CA CYS A 174 -0.38 -16.18 11.65
C CYS A 174 -0.83 -14.75 11.95
N ILE A 175 -0.64 -14.27 13.19
CA ILE A 175 -0.95 -12.89 13.60
C ILE A 175 -0.11 -11.89 12.80
N LEU A 176 1.19 -12.14 12.64
CA LEU A 176 2.08 -11.28 11.85
C LEU A 176 1.61 -11.13 10.38
N LYS A 177 1.12 -12.21 9.78
CA LYS A 177 0.57 -12.19 8.42
C LYS A 177 -0.77 -11.49 8.33
N GLU A 178 -1.63 -11.62 9.34
CA GLU A 178 -2.86 -10.84 9.43
C GLU A 178 -2.55 -9.34 9.50
N ILE A 179 -1.66 -8.91 10.40
CA ILE A 179 -1.26 -7.50 10.53
C ILE A 179 -0.67 -6.97 9.23
N SER A 180 0.14 -7.79 8.54
CA SER A 180 0.73 -7.40 7.24
C SER A 180 -0.32 -7.22 6.14
N ASP A 181 -1.45 -7.94 6.20
CA ASP A 181 -2.52 -7.89 5.20
C ASP A 181 -3.61 -6.85 5.55
N THR A 182 -3.82 -6.54 6.83
CA THR A 182 -4.83 -5.59 7.30
C THR A 182 -4.40 -4.15 7.11
N LYS A 183 -5.23 -3.35 6.43
CA LYS A 183 -5.04 -1.88 6.31
C LYS A 183 -5.77 -1.06 7.39
N LEU A 184 -6.47 -1.71 8.33
CA LEU A 184 -7.29 -1.06 9.35
C LEU A 184 -6.57 -1.03 10.70
N ARG A 185 -6.37 0.17 11.26
CA ARG A 185 -5.60 0.40 12.50
C ARG A 185 -6.22 -0.21 13.77
N GLU A 186 -7.54 -0.14 13.91
CA GLU A 186 -8.24 -0.64 15.11
C GLU A 186 -8.11 -2.15 15.28
N SER A 187 -8.11 -2.89 14.16
CA SER A 187 -7.85 -4.33 14.17
C SER A 187 -6.40 -4.67 14.53
N SER A 188 -5.44 -3.77 14.28
CA SER A 188 -4.02 -4.00 14.57
C SER A 188 -3.73 -3.94 16.07
N GLU A 189 -4.36 -3.04 16.83
CA GLU A 189 -4.10 -2.88 18.26
C GLU A 189 -4.53 -4.13 19.07
N TYR A 190 -5.72 -4.66 18.80
CA TYR A 190 -6.18 -5.89 19.45
C TYR A 190 -5.22 -7.06 19.18
N LYS A 191 -4.78 -7.19 17.92
CA LYS A 191 -3.85 -8.25 17.49
C LYS A 191 -2.45 -8.13 18.11
N VAL A 192 -1.98 -6.90 18.32
CA VAL A 192 -0.73 -6.66 19.06
C VAL A 192 -0.86 -7.08 20.51
N LYS A 193 -1.92 -6.66 21.21
CA LYS A 193 -2.16 -7.07 22.61
C LYS A 193 -2.31 -8.58 22.75
N GLU A 194 -2.98 -9.21 21.79
CA GLU A 194 -3.09 -10.67 21.70
C GLU A 194 -1.72 -11.34 21.56
N ALA A 195 -0.85 -10.84 20.68
CA ALA A 195 0.51 -11.36 20.51
C ALA A 195 1.39 -11.18 21.75
N GLU A 196 1.27 -10.03 22.43
CA GLU A 196 1.96 -9.75 23.70
C GLU A 196 1.52 -10.73 24.80
N ALA A 197 0.22 -10.97 24.94
CA ALA A 197 -0.31 -11.94 25.90
C ALA A 197 0.16 -13.37 25.62
N ILE A 198 0.21 -13.77 24.34
CA ILE A 198 0.76 -15.07 23.94
C ILE A 198 2.22 -15.21 24.38
N LEU A 199 3.05 -14.18 24.18
CA LEU A 199 4.45 -14.25 24.60
C LEU A 199 4.61 -14.32 26.12
N SER A 200 3.80 -13.57 26.89
CA SER A 200 3.77 -13.72 28.35
C SER A 200 3.42 -15.14 28.79
N GLN A 201 2.43 -15.77 28.14
CA GLN A 201 2.09 -17.17 28.40
C GLN A 201 3.24 -18.13 28.04
N MET A 202 3.96 -17.87 26.95
CA MET A 202 5.13 -18.67 26.57
C MET A 202 6.30 -18.53 27.58
N GLU A 203 6.46 -17.36 28.21
CA GLU A 203 7.43 -17.14 29.29
C GLU A 203 7.05 -17.95 30.54
N GLU A 204 5.78 -17.94 30.95
CA GLU A 204 5.28 -18.73 32.10
C GLU A 204 5.48 -20.24 31.90
N LEU A 205 5.30 -20.71 30.66
CA LEU A 205 5.54 -22.11 30.29
C LEU A 205 7.03 -22.43 30.07
N ALA A 206 7.93 -21.46 30.18
CA ALA A 206 9.37 -21.58 29.89
C ALA A 206 9.69 -22.15 28.49
N ILE A 207 8.84 -21.85 27.50
CA ILE A 207 8.98 -22.29 26.11
C ILE A 207 9.35 -21.16 25.14
N ALA A 208 9.40 -19.91 25.62
CA ALA A 208 9.82 -18.75 24.84
C ALA A 208 11.29 -18.84 24.40
N ASN A 209 11.58 -18.39 23.18
CA ASN A 209 12.94 -18.29 22.65
C ASN A 209 13.12 -17.01 21.82
N ALA A 210 14.33 -16.77 21.30
CA ALA A 210 14.63 -15.60 20.47
C ALA A 210 13.65 -15.42 19.30
N VAL A 211 13.23 -16.51 18.65
CA VAL A 211 12.23 -16.47 17.57
C VAL A 211 10.87 -15.96 18.07
N SER A 212 10.44 -16.34 19.27
CA SER A 212 9.20 -15.87 19.90
C SER A 212 9.23 -14.34 20.09
N TYR A 213 10.29 -13.82 20.73
CA TYR A 213 10.47 -12.37 20.92
C TYR A 213 10.55 -11.64 19.58
N ASN A 214 11.40 -12.10 18.66
CA ASN A 214 11.58 -11.48 17.34
C ASN A 214 10.27 -11.41 16.55
N THR A 215 9.41 -12.43 16.68
CA THR A 215 8.10 -12.46 16.00
C THR A 215 7.14 -11.44 16.61
N VAL A 216 7.06 -11.31 17.94
CA VAL A 216 6.23 -10.29 18.60
C VAL A 216 6.73 -8.87 18.32
N ILE A 217 8.04 -8.64 18.41
CA ILE A 217 8.62 -7.34 18.06
C ILE A 217 8.32 -7.00 16.59
N SER A 218 8.39 -7.98 15.68
CA SER A 218 8.00 -7.80 14.27
C SER A 218 6.51 -7.50 14.08
N ILE A 219 5.63 -8.11 14.88
CA ILE A 219 4.19 -7.81 14.91
C ILE A 219 3.98 -6.35 15.31
N ILE A 220 4.60 -5.92 16.40
CA ILE A 220 4.53 -4.54 16.89
C ILE A 220 5.06 -3.57 15.83
N SER A 221 6.24 -3.85 15.26
CA SER A 221 6.88 -3.04 14.22
C SER A 221 6.02 -2.79 12.97
N LYS A 222 5.16 -3.75 12.61
CA LYS A 222 4.26 -3.66 11.45
C LYS A 222 2.86 -3.15 11.76
N SER A 223 2.51 -2.98 13.04
CA SER A 223 1.17 -2.58 13.47
C SER A 223 0.79 -1.12 13.15
N GLU A 224 1.76 -0.30 12.72
CA GLU A 224 1.63 1.15 12.51
C GLU A 224 1.05 1.93 13.71
N MET A 225 1.13 1.38 14.92
CA MET A 225 0.75 2.06 16.15
C MET A 225 1.75 3.18 16.50
N ASN A 226 1.27 4.21 17.20
CA ASN A 226 2.10 5.36 17.55
C ASN A 226 3.15 5.03 18.62
N ASP A 227 2.85 4.09 19.51
CA ASP A 227 3.70 3.62 20.61
C ASP A 227 4.38 2.27 20.30
N ALA A 228 4.34 1.84 19.03
CA ALA A 228 4.93 0.57 18.62
C ALA A 228 6.45 0.51 18.87
N ALA A 229 7.16 1.62 18.68
CA ALA A 229 8.61 1.63 18.83
C ALA A 229 9.01 1.43 20.30
N GLU A 230 8.34 2.13 21.22
CA GLU A 230 8.58 2.03 22.66
C GLU A 230 8.21 0.65 23.21
N ARG A 231 7.09 0.06 22.76
CA ARG A 231 6.73 -1.32 23.13
C ARG A 231 7.72 -2.35 22.60
N ALA A 232 8.13 -2.22 21.33
CA ALA A 232 9.11 -3.10 20.71
C ALA A 232 10.45 -3.07 21.47
N GLU A 233 10.93 -1.88 21.83
CA GLU A 233 12.14 -1.71 22.65
C GLU A 233 11.95 -2.28 24.06
N GLY A 234 10.79 -2.10 24.67
CA GLY A 234 10.47 -2.70 25.98
C GLY A 234 10.59 -4.22 26.00
N TRP A 235 10.11 -4.89 24.95
CA TRP A 235 10.27 -6.35 24.80
C TRP A 235 11.72 -6.78 24.56
N LEU A 236 12.50 -6.02 23.78
CA LEU A 236 13.93 -6.26 23.62
C LEU A 236 14.68 -6.11 24.95
N GLN A 237 14.36 -5.08 25.73
CA GLN A 237 14.97 -4.89 27.05
C GLN A 237 14.60 -6.00 28.02
N ARG A 238 13.35 -6.48 27.99
CA ARG A 238 12.92 -7.65 28.78
C ARG A 238 13.71 -8.89 28.39
N MET A 239 13.92 -9.12 27.09
CA MET A 239 14.73 -10.23 26.57
C MET A 239 16.20 -10.13 27.01
N LEU A 240 16.81 -8.94 26.94
CA LEU A 240 18.17 -8.67 27.44
C LEU A 240 18.29 -8.98 28.93
N ASN A 241 17.37 -8.46 29.76
CA ASN A 241 17.37 -8.68 31.20
C ASN A 241 17.21 -10.17 31.56
N LEU A 242 16.35 -10.89 30.84
CA LEU A 242 16.16 -12.33 31.04
C LEU A 242 17.42 -13.11 30.68
N TYR A 243 18.09 -12.77 29.58
CA TYR A 243 19.36 -13.39 29.21
C TYR A 243 20.46 -13.08 30.23
N GLU A 244 20.56 -11.85 30.72
CA GLU A 244 21.54 -11.48 31.74
C GLU A 244 21.34 -12.24 33.06
N ALA A 245 20.09 -12.39 33.50
CA ALA A 245 19.73 -13.08 34.74
C ALA A 245 19.88 -14.60 34.65
N THR A 246 19.50 -15.21 33.53
CA THR A 246 19.43 -16.67 33.39
C THR A 246 20.61 -17.29 32.65
N LYS A 247 21.34 -16.50 31.86
CA LYS A 247 22.36 -16.97 30.89
C LYS A 247 21.85 -18.06 29.95
N ASN A 248 20.54 -18.11 29.72
CA ASN A 248 19.92 -19.08 28.84
C ASN A 248 20.09 -18.67 27.37
N GLU A 249 20.91 -19.41 26.63
CA GLU A 249 21.18 -19.18 25.20
C GLU A 249 19.91 -19.16 24.34
N LYS A 250 18.82 -19.82 24.75
CA LYS A 250 17.56 -19.84 23.98
C LYS A 250 16.89 -18.46 23.88
N VAL A 251 17.15 -17.56 24.82
CA VAL A 251 16.59 -16.20 24.86
C VAL A 251 17.66 -15.14 24.64
N GLN A 252 18.86 -15.52 24.17
CA GLN A 252 19.91 -14.57 23.83
C GLN A 252 19.46 -13.69 22.65
N PRO A 253 19.53 -12.35 22.79
CA PRO A 253 19.22 -11.44 21.69
C PRO A 253 20.19 -11.63 20.53
N ASP A 254 19.65 -11.61 19.31
CA ASP A 254 20.40 -11.75 18.08
C ASP A 254 20.26 -10.49 17.21
N THR A 255 20.97 -10.44 16.08
CA THR A 255 20.85 -9.36 15.09
C THR A 255 19.39 -9.14 14.64
N CYS A 256 18.57 -10.19 14.58
CA CYS A 256 17.15 -10.08 14.23
C CYS A 256 16.33 -9.36 15.30
N SER A 257 16.62 -9.57 16.59
CA SER A 257 15.98 -8.87 17.72
C SER A 257 16.15 -7.36 17.60
N PHE A 258 17.37 -6.89 17.38
CA PHE A 258 17.64 -5.46 17.22
C PHE A 258 17.08 -4.91 15.91
N ASN A 259 17.26 -5.61 14.78
CA ASN A 259 16.73 -5.19 13.49
C ASN A 259 15.21 -4.98 13.52
N ALA A 260 14.47 -5.83 14.24
CA ALA A 260 13.03 -5.70 14.40
C ALA A 260 12.62 -4.43 15.16
N VAL A 261 13.35 -4.06 16.23
CA VAL A 261 13.14 -2.80 16.97
C VAL A 261 13.53 -1.57 16.16
N ILE A 262 14.69 -1.60 15.49
CA ILE A 262 15.14 -0.50 14.59
C ILE A 262 14.10 -0.28 13.48
N HIS A 263 13.55 -1.37 12.91
CA HIS A 263 12.45 -1.27 11.96
C HIS A 263 11.18 -0.68 12.56
N ALA A 264 10.88 -0.94 13.84
CA ALA A 264 9.74 -0.32 14.52
C ALA A 264 9.91 1.20 14.57
N TYR A 265 11.07 1.70 15.00
CA TYR A 265 11.40 3.13 14.99
C TYR A 265 11.29 3.75 13.58
N ALA A 266 11.69 3.02 12.54
CA ALA A 266 11.55 3.48 11.16
C ALA A 266 10.09 3.51 10.65
N ASN A 267 9.19 2.71 11.24
CA ASN A 267 7.80 2.57 10.79
C ASN A 267 6.81 3.51 11.48
N VAL A 268 7.08 3.90 12.72
CA VAL A 268 6.19 4.78 13.48
C VAL A 268 6.16 6.19 12.89
N GLY A 269 4.96 6.70 12.63
CA GLY A 269 4.71 8.12 12.35
C GLY A 269 5.63 8.69 11.28
N LYS A 270 5.57 8.13 10.07
CA LYS A 270 6.45 8.40 8.89
C LYS A 270 6.63 9.89 8.54
N GLU A 271 5.79 10.79 9.09
CA GLU A 271 5.83 12.25 8.92
C GLU A 271 5.44 13.01 10.22
N SER A 272 5.51 12.38 11.40
CA SER A 272 5.19 13.02 12.68
C SER A 272 6.38 13.82 13.22
N SER A 273 6.16 14.93 13.94
CA SER A 273 7.24 15.81 14.46
C SER A 273 8.34 15.10 15.28
N GLY A 274 8.04 13.93 15.85
CA GLY A 274 9.01 13.10 16.57
C GLY A 274 9.89 12.19 15.69
N ALA A 275 9.73 12.19 14.37
CA ALA A 275 10.45 11.28 13.48
C ALA A 275 12.00 11.42 13.56
N PRO A 276 12.58 12.64 13.64
CA PRO A 276 14.04 12.79 13.80
C PRO A 276 14.57 12.19 15.11
N HIS A 277 13.85 12.36 16.23
CA HIS A 277 14.23 11.76 17.51
C HIS A 277 14.21 10.23 17.46
N ARG A 278 13.20 9.64 16.80
CA ARG A 278 13.11 8.19 16.57
C ARG A 278 14.25 7.66 15.69
N ALA A 279 14.63 8.42 14.65
CA ALA A 279 15.77 8.04 13.80
C ALA A 279 17.10 8.07 14.57
N ARG A 280 17.30 9.06 15.45
CA ARG A 280 18.46 9.09 16.36
C ARG A 280 18.45 7.90 17.34
N ARG A 281 17.29 7.57 17.91
CA ARG A 281 17.16 6.37 18.78
C ARG A 281 17.47 5.07 18.04
N ALA A 282 17.03 4.94 16.78
CA ALA A 282 17.38 3.82 15.93
C ALA A 282 18.89 3.70 15.69
N GLU A 283 19.59 4.83 15.54
CA GLU A 283 21.06 4.85 15.43
C GLU A 283 21.75 4.50 16.77
N GLU A 284 21.21 4.93 17.90
CA GLU A 284 21.71 4.55 19.24
C GLU A 284 21.63 3.04 19.44
N LEU A 285 20.53 2.39 19.03
CA LEU A 285 20.40 0.92 19.07
C LEU A 285 21.44 0.23 18.19
N LEU A 286 21.73 0.76 17.00
CA LEU A 286 22.80 0.23 16.14
C LEU A 286 24.17 0.36 16.82
N LYS A 287 24.46 1.49 17.46
CA LYS A 287 25.70 1.66 18.25
C LYS A 287 25.77 0.69 19.42
N GLN A 288 24.64 0.42 20.08
CA GLN A 288 24.57 -0.59 21.14
C GLN A 288 24.88 -1.99 20.60
N MET A 289 24.41 -2.36 19.40
CA MET A 289 24.81 -3.61 18.76
C MET A 289 26.32 -3.66 18.50
N GLU A 290 26.89 -2.58 17.96
CA GLU A 290 28.33 -2.48 17.70
C GLU A 290 29.16 -2.64 18.98
N THR A 291 28.73 -2.03 20.10
CA THR A 291 29.42 -2.16 21.39
C THR A 291 29.29 -3.56 21.98
N MET A 292 28.12 -4.20 21.91
CA MET A 292 27.96 -5.58 22.38
C MET A 292 28.77 -6.57 21.54
N PHE A 293 28.86 -6.36 20.23
CA PHE A 293 29.71 -7.17 19.36
C PHE A 293 31.21 -6.98 19.70
N LYS A 294 31.70 -5.74 19.70
CA LYS A 294 33.15 -5.44 19.87
C LYS A 294 33.64 -5.60 21.31
N SER A 295 32.89 -5.11 22.29
CA SER A 295 33.32 -5.02 23.68
C SER A 295 32.89 -6.22 24.52
N CYS A 296 31.77 -6.87 24.19
CA CYS A 296 31.29 -8.04 24.91
C CYS A 296 31.58 -9.36 24.18
N GLY A 297 32.17 -9.32 22.98
CA GLY A 297 32.50 -10.51 22.19
C GLY A 297 31.26 -11.33 21.81
N ASN A 298 30.09 -10.69 21.70
CA ASN A 298 28.86 -11.39 21.38
C ASN A 298 28.65 -11.45 19.85
N ASP A 299 29.13 -12.53 19.23
CA ASP A 299 29.01 -12.73 17.77
C ASP A 299 27.55 -12.81 17.28
N THR A 300 26.60 -13.12 18.16
CA THR A 300 25.17 -13.25 17.81
C THR A 300 24.49 -11.91 17.47
N VAL A 301 25.10 -10.78 17.86
CA VAL A 301 24.56 -9.43 17.64
C VAL A 301 25.40 -8.61 16.66
N LYS A 302 26.24 -9.26 15.83
CA LYS A 302 27.01 -8.59 14.78
C LYS A 302 26.04 -7.80 13.86
N PRO A 303 26.18 -6.47 13.75
CA PRO A 303 25.38 -5.68 12.82
C PRO A 303 25.57 -6.15 11.37
N ASP A 304 24.49 -6.20 10.61
CA ASP A 304 24.48 -6.60 9.20
C ASP A 304 23.96 -5.46 8.30
N VAL A 305 23.95 -5.67 6.98
CA VAL A 305 23.40 -4.69 6.02
C VAL A 305 21.96 -4.31 6.37
N ILE A 306 21.19 -5.23 6.97
CA ILE A 306 19.81 -4.97 7.37
C ILE A 306 19.76 -3.97 8.53
N SER A 307 20.65 -4.09 9.53
CA SER A 307 20.78 -3.14 10.63
C SER A 307 21.04 -1.72 10.13
N PHE A 308 22.07 -1.54 9.31
CA PHE A 308 22.42 -0.24 8.72
C PHE A 308 21.31 0.29 7.82
N SER A 309 20.75 -0.55 6.94
CA SER A 309 19.67 -0.14 6.02
C SER A 309 18.39 0.25 6.76
N ALA A 310 18.09 -0.38 7.91
CA ALA A 310 16.95 -0.03 8.74
C ALA A 310 17.11 1.37 9.36
N VAL A 311 18.29 1.71 9.86
CA VAL A 311 18.60 3.06 10.37
C VAL A 311 18.58 4.11 9.25
N ILE A 312 19.16 3.81 8.08
CA ILE A 312 19.11 4.70 6.90
C ILE A 312 17.66 4.96 6.50
N ASN A 313 16.81 3.92 6.50
CA ASN A 313 15.39 4.07 6.19
C ASN A 313 14.64 4.89 7.27
N ALA A 314 15.03 4.80 8.55
CA ALA A 314 14.48 5.67 9.61
C ALA A 314 14.80 7.15 9.34
N TYR A 315 16.06 7.47 9.05
CA TYR A 315 16.48 8.83 8.68
C TYR A 315 15.86 9.30 7.37
N SER A 316 15.76 8.43 6.37
CA SER A 316 15.09 8.71 5.10
C SER A 316 13.65 9.14 5.33
N ARG A 317 12.92 8.49 6.24
CA ARG A 317 11.54 8.86 6.54
C ARG A 317 11.43 10.19 7.31
N ALA A 318 12.36 10.47 8.22
CA ALA A 318 12.40 11.71 8.99
C ALA A 318 12.84 12.94 8.16
N SER A 319 13.47 12.73 6.99
CA SER A 319 14.10 13.78 6.18
C SER A 319 13.17 14.87 5.64
N SER A 320 11.86 14.65 5.61
CA SER A 320 10.90 15.70 5.24
C SER A 320 10.78 16.81 6.29
N GLN A 321 11.21 16.56 7.53
CA GLN A 321 11.14 17.52 8.63
C GLN A 321 12.50 18.15 8.95
N ASP A 322 13.56 17.37 8.81
CA ASP A 322 14.90 17.78 9.14
C ASP A 322 15.88 17.40 8.02
N ARG A 323 16.53 18.41 7.46
CA ARG A 323 17.53 18.25 6.40
C ARG A 323 18.77 17.49 6.88
N GLU A 324 19.09 17.58 8.18
CA GLU A 324 20.20 16.86 8.80
C GLU A 324 20.02 15.34 8.66
N CYS A 325 18.78 14.85 8.75
CA CYS A 325 18.49 13.42 8.61
C CYS A 325 18.95 12.85 7.26
N ALA A 326 18.86 13.60 6.16
CA ALA A 326 19.37 13.15 4.87
C ALA A 326 20.90 13.07 4.83
N VAL A 327 21.59 14.00 5.52
CA VAL A 327 23.05 13.96 5.66
C VAL A 327 23.47 12.77 6.52
N ARG A 328 22.81 12.53 7.65
CA ARG A 328 23.05 11.36 8.52
C ARG A 328 22.84 10.04 7.77
N ALA A 329 21.79 9.94 6.95
CA ALA A 329 21.57 8.77 6.09
C ALA A 329 22.74 8.51 5.13
N MET A 330 23.32 9.57 4.56
CA MET A 330 24.49 9.48 3.68
C MET A 330 25.76 9.10 4.43
N GLU A 331 25.98 9.65 5.63
CA GLU A 331 27.12 9.30 6.47
C GLU A 331 27.08 7.83 6.90
N ILE A 332 25.90 7.30 7.22
CA ILE A 332 25.74 5.88 7.56
C ILE A 332 26.00 4.99 6.33
N LEU A 333 25.61 5.42 5.13
CA LEU A 333 25.97 4.73 3.89
C LEU A 333 27.49 4.71 3.67
N GLY A 334 28.17 5.85 3.88
CA GLY A 334 29.64 5.90 3.79
C GLY A 334 30.30 4.96 4.81
N ARG A 335 29.79 4.91 6.04
CA ARG A 335 30.30 3.97 7.07
C ARG A 335 30.16 2.51 6.66
N ILE A 336 29.05 2.10 6.07
CA ILE A 336 28.88 0.70 5.62
C ILE A 336 29.78 0.38 4.42
N GLU A 337 30.00 1.34 3.52
CA GLU A 337 30.98 1.21 2.42
C GLU A 337 32.41 1.04 2.97
N GLU A 338 32.84 1.90 3.90
CA GLU A 338 34.15 1.82 4.55
C GLU A 338 34.37 0.49 5.28
N LEU A 339 33.36 -0.01 5.99
CA LEU A 339 33.44 -1.31 6.68
C LEU A 339 33.52 -2.49 5.69
N HIS A 340 32.81 -2.39 4.56
CA HIS A 340 32.89 -3.39 3.51
C HIS A 340 34.28 -3.41 2.84
N GLU A 341 34.80 -2.24 2.48
CA GLU A 341 36.15 -2.08 1.93
C GLU A 341 37.24 -2.51 2.94
N GLY A 342 36.99 -2.33 4.23
CA GLY A 342 37.82 -2.80 5.34
C GLY A 342 37.84 -4.33 5.54
N GLY A 343 37.08 -5.08 4.73
CA GLY A 343 37.11 -6.55 4.68
C GLY A 343 35.87 -7.26 5.22
N ASP A 344 34.85 -6.54 5.68
CA ASP A 344 33.59 -7.16 6.11
C ASP A 344 32.67 -7.45 4.92
N THR A 345 32.77 -8.65 4.37
CA THR A 345 31.96 -9.08 3.22
C THR A 345 30.46 -9.11 3.53
N ASP A 346 30.09 -9.28 4.81
CA ASP A 346 28.69 -9.34 5.25
C ASP A 346 28.02 -7.97 5.20
N LEU A 347 28.80 -6.89 5.07
CA LEU A 347 28.33 -5.50 5.05
C LEU A 347 28.27 -4.89 3.64
N LYS A 348 28.30 -5.70 2.58
CA LYS A 348 28.17 -5.18 1.21
C LYS A 348 26.85 -4.40 1.03
N PRO A 349 26.89 -3.07 0.74
CA PRO A 349 25.69 -2.29 0.50
C PRO A 349 24.89 -2.85 -0.68
N ASN A 350 23.56 -2.81 -0.58
CA ASN A 350 22.68 -3.29 -1.64
C ASN A 350 21.83 -2.15 -2.21
N LEU A 351 21.09 -2.43 -3.30
CA LEU A 351 20.23 -1.46 -3.96
C LEU A 351 19.26 -0.77 -2.99
N ARG A 352 18.72 -1.49 -2.00
CA ARG A 352 17.80 -0.92 -1.00
C ARG A 352 18.48 0.10 -0.10
N THR A 353 19.74 -0.12 0.26
CA THR A 353 20.54 0.82 1.07
C THR A 353 20.70 2.15 0.32
N TYR A 354 21.18 2.11 -0.92
CA TYR A 354 21.33 3.32 -1.75
C TYR A 354 19.99 4.00 -2.05
N THR A 355 18.95 3.23 -2.41
CA THR A 355 17.59 3.76 -2.67
C THR A 355 17.06 4.51 -1.45
N SER A 356 17.34 4.03 -0.24
CA SER A 356 16.90 4.69 0.99
C SER A 356 17.56 6.06 1.18
N VAL A 357 18.84 6.21 0.82
CA VAL A 357 19.53 7.51 0.85
C VAL A 357 19.04 8.44 -0.27
N ILE A 358 18.84 7.92 -1.49
CA ILE A 358 18.23 8.69 -2.60
C ILE A 358 16.85 9.24 -2.17
N ASN A 359 16.02 8.39 -1.56
CA ASN A 359 14.72 8.80 -1.01
C ASN A 359 14.84 9.89 0.06
N ALA A 360 15.89 9.87 0.89
CA ALA A 360 16.12 10.89 1.90
C ALA A 360 16.38 12.26 1.25
N PHE A 361 17.24 12.32 0.23
CA PHE A 361 17.50 13.55 -0.49
C PHE A 361 16.32 14.01 -1.37
N ALA A 362 15.55 13.07 -1.91
CA ALA A 362 14.32 13.37 -2.64
C ALA A 362 13.23 14.00 -1.77
N ARG A 363 13.10 13.55 -0.51
CA ARG A 363 12.17 14.15 0.47
C ARG A 363 12.57 15.56 0.87
N VAL A 364 13.86 15.84 1.03
CA VAL A 364 14.39 17.19 1.27
C VAL A 364 14.26 18.10 0.05
N GLY A 365 14.25 17.53 -1.17
CA GLY A 365 14.30 18.30 -2.42
C GLY A 365 15.71 18.79 -2.76
N SER A 366 16.74 18.00 -2.43
CA SER A 366 18.15 18.24 -2.84
C SER A 366 18.54 17.25 -3.95
N PRO A 367 18.15 17.50 -5.22
CA PRO A 367 18.34 16.54 -6.30
C PRO A 367 19.80 16.31 -6.67
N GLU A 368 20.70 17.26 -6.44
CA GLU A 368 22.13 17.12 -6.80
C GLU A 368 22.76 15.93 -6.07
N LYS A 369 22.50 15.81 -4.76
CA LYS A 369 23.00 14.70 -3.95
C LYS A 369 22.30 13.38 -4.30
N ALA A 370 21.01 13.43 -4.65
CA ALA A 370 20.28 12.25 -5.08
C ALA A 370 20.83 11.70 -6.41
N ASP A 371 21.12 12.59 -7.36
CA ASP A 371 21.69 12.26 -8.67
C ASP A 371 23.16 11.82 -8.57
N GLU A 372 23.94 12.38 -7.64
CA GLU A 372 25.29 11.91 -7.32
C GLU A 372 25.27 10.44 -6.90
N ILE A 373 24.36 10.05 -6.01
CA ILE A 373 24.24 8.67 -5.53
C ILE A 373 23.73 7.74 -6.63
N LEU A 374 22.78 8.18 -7.45
CA LEU A 374 22.34 7.42 -8.62
C LEU A 374 23.50 7.20 -9.60
N SER A 375 24.35 8.21 -9.81
CA SER A 375 25.55 8.11 -10.65
C SER A 375 26.57 7.14 -10.06
N LYS A 376 26.74 7.10 -8.73
CA LYS A 376 27.57 6.09 -8.05
C LYS A 376 27.02 4.68 -8.28
N LEU A 377 25.71 4.46 -8.11
CA LEU A 377 25.06 3.17 -8.40
C LEU A 377 25.29 2.70 -9.84
N LYS A 378 25.12 3.59 -10.83
CA LYS A 378 25.38 3.29 -12.25
C LYS A 378 26.82 2.85 -12.47
N LYS A 379 27.79 3.59 -11.93
CA LYS A 379 29.22 3.23 -12.02
C LYS A 379 29.51 1.88 -11.38
N CYS A 380 28.98 1.59 -10.19
CA CYS A 380 29.14 0.29 -9.54
C CYS A 380 28.57 -0.85 -10.40
N HIS A 381 27.42 -0.64 -11.03
CA HIS A 381 26.83 -1.60 -11.95
C HIS A 381 27.71 -1.83 -13.20
N GLU A 382 28.19 -0.75 -13.82
CA GLU A 382 29.09 -0.80 -14.98
C GLU A 382 30.43 -1.49 -14.65
N MET A 383 30.95 -1.31 -13.44
CA MET A 383 32.15 -1.98 -12.94
C MET A 383 31.95 -3.47 -12.62
N GLY A 384 30.74 -4.01 -12.83
CA GLY A 384 30.46 -5.45 -12.77
C GLY A 384 29.55 -5.88 -11.60
N ASP A 385 29.12 -4.95 -10.74
CA ASP A 385 28.20 -5.29 -9.65
C ASP A 385 26.75 -5.35 -10.12
N LYS A 386 26.35 -6.52 -10.60
CA LYS A 386 24.98 -6.78 -11.05
C LYS A 386 23.93 -6.57 -9.95
N SER A 387 24.31 -6.63 -8.67
CA SER A 387 23.38 -6.46 -7.54
C SER A 387 22.98 -4.99 -7.29
N LEU A 388 23.72 -4.05 -7.88
CA LEU A 388 23.51 -2.60 -7.74
C LEU A 388 22.90 -1.95 -8.98
N LYS A 389 22.27 -2.73 -9.85
CA LYS A 389 21.55 -2.22 -11.01
C LYS A 389 20.44 -1.24 -10.56
N PRO A 390 20.46 0.04 -10.98
CA PRO A 390 19.41 0.98 -10.67
C PRO A 390 18.06 0.50 -11.20
N ASP A 391 17.01 0.62 -10.39
CA ASP A 391 15.65 0.26 -10.78
C ASP A 391 14.78 1.51 -10.99
N THR A 392 13.53 1.29 -11.40
CA THR A 392 12.53 2.33 -11.56
C THR A 392 12.36 3.19 -10.30
N ILE A 393 12.52 2.61 -9.10
CA ILE A 393 12.37 3.34 -7.83
C ILE A 393 13.49 4.37 -7.71
N CYS A 394 14.75 3.97 -7.92
CA CYS A 394 15.92 4.87 -7.90
C CYS A 394 15.73 6.10 -8.78
N TYR A 395 15.40 5.89 -10.07
CA TYR A 395 15.18 7.00 -10.99
C TYR A 395 13.96 7.85 -10.59
N SER A 396 12.84 7.22 -10.22
CA SER A 396 11.63 7.95 -9.82
C SER A 396 11.85 8.86 -8.62
N SER A 397 12.70 8.44 -7.66
CA SER A 397 13.05 9.22 -6.49
C SER A 397 13.93 10.42 -6.84
N VAL A 398 14.92 10.26 -7.73
CA VAL A 398 15.71 11.39 -8.23
C VAL A 398 14.84 12.39 -9.00
N LEU A 399 13.92 11.90 -9.84
CA LEU A 399 12.97 12.74 -10.55
C LEU A 399 12.02 13.51 -9.60
N ASP A 400 11.55 12.88 -8.53
CA ASP A 400 10.76 13.56 -7.49
C ASP A 400 11.57 14.66 -6.77
N ALA A 401 12.87 14.42 -6.56
CA ALA A 401 13.78 15.44 -6.02
C ALA A 401 13.87 16.67 -6.95
N TYR A 402 14.01 16.45 -8.26
CA TYR A 402 14.02 17.54 -9.26
C TYR A 402 12.67 18.25 -9.35
N ALA A 403 11.57 17.51 -9.29
CA ALA A 403 10.21 18.05 -9.25
C ALA A 403 9.99 18.97 -8.04
N LYS A 404 10.58 18.62 -6.89
CA LYS A 404 10.51 19.45 -5.67
C LYS A 404 11.37 20.70 -5.74
N LYS A 405 12.64 20.60 -6.18
CA LYS A 405 13.54 21.75 -6.36
C LYS A 405 12.93 22.77 -7.32
N GLY A 406 12.44 22.32 -8.47
CA GLY A 406 11.99 23.19 -9.55
C GLY A 406 13.14 24.01 -10.15
N GLY A 407 12.79 24.97 -11.02
CA GLY A 407 13.77 25.74 -11.79
C GLY A 407 14.12 25.10 -13.13
N GLU A 408 14.85 25.85 -13.95
CA GLU A 408 15.11 25.49 -15.35
C GLU A 408 16.07 24.30 -15.48
N GLU A 409 17.21 24.32 -14.78
CA GLU A 409 18.17 23.21 -14.75
C GLU A 409 17.53 21.90 -14.29
N ALA A 410 16.65 21.98 -13.28
CA ALA A 410 15.96 20.82 -12.74
C ALA A 410 15.03 20.18 -13.78
N ALA A 411 14.38 20.98 -14.61
CA ALA A 411 13.52 20.47 -15.67
C ALA A 411 14.34 19.83 -16.81
N TYR A 412 15.45 20.44 -17.24
CA TYR A 412 16.32 19.82 -18.24
C TYR A 412 16.84 18.46 -17.78
N ARG A 413 17.34 18.40 -16.54
CA ARG A 413 17.88 17.15 -15.99
C ARG A 413 16.79 16.09 -15.76
N ALA A 414 15.58 16.50 -15.38
CA ALA A 414 14.44 15.59 -15.28
C ALA A 414 13.99 15.04 -16.65
N GLU A 415 13.99 15.87 -17.70
CA GLU A 415 13.73 15.42 -19.09
C GLU A 415 14.81 14.42 -19.54
N GLU A 416 16.09 14.72 -19.31
CA GLU A 416 17.22 13.86 -19.67
C GLU A 416 17.14 12.49 -18.97
N LEU A 417 16.87 12.47 -17.67
CA LEU A 417 16.72 11.21 -16.91
C LEU A 417 15.54 10.37 -17.39
N LEU A 418 14.43 10.98 -17.80
CA LEU A 418 13.30 10.24 -18.37
C LEU A 418 13.64 9.64 -19.73
N HIS A 419 14.33 10.40 -20.60
CA HIS A 419 14.82 9.87 -21.87
C HIS A 419 15.79 8.71 -21.66
N GLU A 420 16.71 8.82 -20.70
CA GLU A 420 17.62 7.73 -20.35
C GLU A 420 16.85 6.46 -19.92
N MET A 421 15.82 6.58 -19.07
CA MET A 421 14.99 5.44 -18.69
C MET A 421 14.24 4.82 -19.89
N GLU A 422 13.72 5.65 -20.79
CA GLU A 422 13.01 5.19 -21.99
C GLU A 422 13.94 4.46 -22.96
N ASP A 423 15.18 4.94 -23.13
CA ASP A 423 16.19 4.33 -23.98
C ASP A 423 16.64 2.98 -23.40
N LEU A 424 16.93 2.92 -22.09
CA LEU A 424 17.29 1.67 -21.42
C LEU A 424 16.16 0.64 -21.50
N TYR A 425 14.91 1.06 -21.28
CA TYR A 425 13.75 0.18 -21.43
C TYR A 425 13.60 -0.34 -22.86
N SER A 426 13.76 0.54 -23.86
CA SER A 426 13.70 0.17 -25.28
C SER A 426 14.81 -0.80 -25.68
N ASN A 427 15.96 -0.73 -25.01
CA ASN A 427 17.08 -1.67 -25.18
C ASN A 427 16.89 -3.01 -24.43
N GLY A 428 15.74 -3.25 -23.82
CA GLY A 428 15.36 -4.52 -23.20
C GLY A 428 15.49 -4.56 -21.67
N ASP A 429 15.79 -3.43 -21.02
CA ASP A 429 15.88 -3.34 -19.57
C ASP A 429 14.49 -3.13 -18.92
N ASN A 430 13.85 -4.23 -18.53
CA ASN A 430 12.53 -4.16 -17.89
C ASN A 430 12.55 -3.59 -16.46
N ASP A 431 13.71 -3.51 -15.79
CA ASP A 431 13.80 -3.07 -14.38
C ASP A 431 13.68 -1.54 -14.24
N VAL A 432 13.94 -0.82 -15.33
CA VAL A 432 13.91 0.65 -15.41
C VAL A 432 12.70 1.19 -16.17
N LYS A 433 11.67 0.36 -16.39
CA LYS A 433 10.45 0.76 -17.10
C LYS A 433 9.83 2.02 -16.47
N PRO A 434 9.72 3.14 -17.22
CA PRO A 434 9.01 4.32 -16.74
C PRO A 434 7.58 3.97 -16.31
N ASN A 435 7.07 4.63 -15.27
CA ASN A 435 5.69 4.47 -14.83
C ASN A 435 4.99 5.83 -14.76
N ALA A 436 3.68 5.85 -14.45
CA ALA A 436 2.91 7.08 -14.36
C ALA A 436 3.52 8.10 -13.36
N GLN A 437 4.12 7.64 -12.26
CA GLN A 437 4.77 8.53 -11.29
C GLN A 437 6.05 9.17 -11.87
N THR A 438 6.85 8.44 -12.64
CA THR A 438 8.02 8.96 -13.37
C THR A 438 7.63 10.13 -14.27
N TYR A 439 6.63 9.93 -15.13
CA TYR A 439 6.14 10.99 -16.03
C TYR A 439 5.55 12.18 -15.25
N ARG A 440 4.81 11.92 -14.17
CA ARG A 440 4.26 12.97 -13.30
C ARG A 440 5.35 13.86 -12.70
N SER A 441 6.45 13.27 -12.24
CA SER A 441 7.57 14.01 -11.65
C SER A 441 8.19 14.96 -12.68
N VAL A 442 8.40 14.51 -13.93
CA VAL A 442 8.91 15.36 -15.01
C VAL A 442 7.94 16.49 -15.36
N ILE A 443 6.65 16.19 -15.51
CA ILE A 443 5.62 17.22 -15.75
C ILE A 443 5.61 18.26 -14.62
N THR A 444 5.74 17.81 -13.38
CA THR A 444 5.78 18.70 -12.21
C THR A 444 7.04 19.58 -12.21
N ALA A 445 8.21 19.01 -12.56
CA ALA A 445 9.45 19.76 -12.73
C ALA A 445 9.32 20.82 -13.83
N LEU A 446 8.76 20.45 -14.99
CA LEU A 446 8.46 21.37 -16.10
C LEU A 446 7.53 22.51 -15.65
N GLY A 447 6.43 22.20 -14.96
CA GLY A 447 5.49 23.21 -14.45
C GLY A 447 6.13 24.18 -13.45
N ARG A 448 7.17 23.76 -12.74
CA ARG A 448 7.93 24.58 -11.76
C ARG A 448 9.15 25.26 -12.35
N SER A 449 9.50 24.99 -13.60
CA SER A 449 10.71 25.52 -14.25
C SER A 449 10.62 26.99 -14.65
N ARG A 450 9.40 27.52 -14.81
CA ARG A 450 9.11 28.84 -15.43
C ARG A 450 9.70 29.02 -16.84
N ARG A 451 10.17 27.95 -17.47
CA ARG A 451 10.74 27.98 -18.82
C ARG A 451 9.66 28.26 -19.86
N SER A 452 10.02 28.95 -20.93
CA SER A 452 9.16 29.12 -22.10
C SER A 452 8.78 27.76 -22.71
N ARG A 453 7.52 27.59 -23.12
CA ARG A 453 6.95 26.33 -23.65
C ARG A 453 7.01 25.11 -22.72
N ALA A 454 7.34 25.26 -21.43
CA ALA A 454 7.35 24.12 -20.50
C ALA A 454 5.96 23.47 -20.34
N ALA A 455 4.89 24.25 -20.40
CA ALA A 455 3.52 23.73 -20.35
C ALA A 455 3.13 22.96 -21.63
N GLU A 456 3.58 23.42 -22.81
CA GLU A 456 3.37 22.72 -24.07
C GLU A 456 4.11 21.37 -24.07
N LYS A 457 5.34 21.34 -23.55
CA LYS A 457 6.09 20.09 -23.34
C LYS A 457 5.39 19.16 -22.35
N ALA A 458 4.84 19.67 -21.26
CA ALA A 458 4.05 18.88 -20.32
C ALA A 458 2.81 18.25 -20.99
N GLU A 459 2.13 19.00 -21.86
CA GLU A 459 1.01 18.50 -22.67
C GLU A 459 1.47 17.43 -23.68
N GLN A 460 2.63 17.62 -24.33
CA GLN A 460 3.22 16.62 -25.23
C GLN A 460 3.53 15.30 -24.50
N ILE A 461 4.03 15.35 -23.26
CA ILE A 461 4.25 14.14 -22.45
C ILE A 461 2.91 13.44 -22.16
N LEU A 462 1.85 14.17 -21.82
CA LEU A 462 0.52 13.59 -21.63
C LEU A 462 0.02 12.88 -22.89
N ILE A 463 0.13 13.53 -24.06
CA ILE A 463 -0.25 12.93 -25.35
C ILE A 463 0.58 11.67 -25.63
N LYS A 464 1.87 11.69 -25.33
CA LYS A 464 2.74 10.52 -25.44
C LYS A 464 2.23 9.36 -24.58
N MET A 465 1.86 9.62 -23.33
CA MET A 465 1.30 8.60 -22.43
C MET A 465 -0.03 8.04 -22.95
N GLU A 466 -0.91 8.87 -23.51
CA GLU A 466 -2.17 8.43 -24.13
C GLU A 466 -1.93 7.50 -25.33
N ASN A 467 -0.95 7.84 -26.17
CA ASN A 467 -0.55 7.02 -27.30
C ASN A 467 0.03 5.67 -26.86
N LEU A 468 0.91 5.66 -25.84
CA LEU A 468 1.47 4.42 -25.28
C LEU A 468 0.38 3.53 -24.67
N SER A 469 -0.58 4.13 -23.94
CA SER A 469 -1.73 3.40 -23.42
C SER A 469 -2.57 2.76 -24.53
N SER A 470 -2.77 3.47 -25.64
CA SER A 470 -3.50 2.97 -26.81
C SER A 470 -2.76 1.84 -27.53
N GLN A 471 -1.42 1.81 -27.46
CA GLN A 471 -0.56 0.75 -28.00
C GLN A 471 -0.51 -0.51 -27.12
N GLY A 472 -1.20 -0.53 -25.97
CA GLY A 472 -1.31 -1.69 -25.09
C GLY A 472 -0.59 -1.56 -23.76
N TYR A 473 0.17 -0.48 -23.52
CA TYR A 473 0.80 -0.18 -22.23
C TYR A 473 -0.21 0.42 -21.24
N LYS A 474 -1.21 -0.36 -20.83
CA LYS A 474 -2.30 0.09 -19.96
C LYS A 474 -1.83 0.61 -18.60
N ASP A 475 -0.67 0.17 -18.14
CA ASP A 475 -0.05 0.64 -16.89
C ASP A 475 0.50 2.07 -16.99
N LEU A 476 0.68 2.59 -18.21
CA LEU A 476 1.05 3.97 -18.50
C LEU A 476 -0.15 4.88 -18.78
N ALA A 477 -1.38 4.37 -18.68
CA ALA A 477 -2.58 5.16 -18.87
C ALA A 477 -2.56 6.41 -17.98
N PRO A 478 -2.74 7.62 -18.55
CA PRO A 478 -2.87 8.82 -17.75
C PRO A 478 -3.99 8.67 -16.73
N ASN A 479 -3.77 9.25 -15.55
CA ASN A 479 -4.75 9.29 -14.48
C ASN A 479 -5.00 10.75 -14.07
N THR A 480 -5.96 10.97 -13.17
CA THR A 480 -6.31 12.30 -12.65
C THR A 480 -5.09 13.09 -12.18
N PHE A 481 -4.08 12.43 -11.58
CA PHE A 481 -2.87 13.12 -11.11
C PHE A 481 -1.99 13.68 -12.23
N ILE A 482 -1.94 13.00 -13.39
CA ILE A 482 -1.19 13.48 -14.57
C ILE A 482 -1.87 14.72 -15.15
N TYR A 483 -3.18 14.66 -15.40
CA TYR A 483 -3.94 15.81 -15.89
C TYR A 483 -3.84 17.00 -14.94
N ASN A 484 -3.97 16.77 -13.62
CA ASN A 484 -3.80 17.81 -12.62
C ASN A 484 -2.41 18.47 -12.68
N ALA A 485 -1.36 17.69 -12.93
CA ALA A 485 0.00 18.20 -13.06
C ALA A 485 0.18 19.04 -14.33
N VAL A 486 -0.42 18.64 -15.46
CA VAL A 486 -0.39 19.42 -16.71
C VAL A 486 -1.18 20.73 -16.58
N ILE A 487 -2.38 20.69 -15.96
CA ILE A 487 -3.17 21.89 -15.69
C ILE A 487 -2.40 22.86 -14.79
N ASP A 488 -1.74 22.36 -13.73
CA ASP A 488 -0.89 23.19 -12.88
C ASP A 488 0.33 23.75 -13.64
N ALA A 489 0.90 22.99 -14.57
CA ALA A 489 1.97 23.48 -15.45
C ALA A 489 1.50 24.65 -16.34
N PHE A 490 0.31 24.56 -16.94
CA PHE A 490 -0.30 25.69 -17.66
C PHE A 490 -0.58 26.87 -16.73
N ALA A 491 -1.14 26.63 -15.55
CA ALA A 491 -1.43 27.67 -14.57
C ALA A 491 -0.20 28.48 -14.15
N ARG A 492 0.98 27.85 -14.11
CA ARG A 492 2.27 28.47 -13.76
C ARG A 492 3.03 29.06 -14.95
N SER A 493 2.62 28.72 -16.17
CA SER A 493 3.29 29.19 -17.39
C SER A 493 3.07 30.68 -17.64
N TYR A 494 3.82 31.25 -18.58
CA TYR A 494 3.64 32.62 -19.09
C TYR A 494 2.71 32.70 -20.32
N THR A 495 2.10 31.58 -20.75
CA THR A 495 1.21 31.57 -21.91
C THR A 495 -0.04 32.44 -21.67
N LEU A 496 -0.58 33.09 -22.71
CA LEU A 496 -1.79 33.91 -22.55
C LEU A 496 -3.06 33.06 -22.42
N SER A 497 -3.08 31.87 -23.02
CA SER A 497 -4.25 30.97 -23.09
C SER A 497 -4.33 29.96 -21.93
N LYS A 498 -3.82 30.27 -20.72
CA LYS A 498 -3.74 29.29 -19.61
C LYS A 498 -5.11 28.80 -19.17
N ALA A 499 -6.05 29.73 -19.01
CA ALA A 499 -7.42 29.42 -18.59
C ALA A 499 -8.12 28.51 -19.61
N TYR A 500 -8.04 28.89 -20.90
CA TYR A 500 -8.62 28.13 -22.00
C TYR A 500 -8.04 26.72 -22.12
N ARG A 501 -6.71 26.56 -22.01
CA ARG A 501 -6.07 25.25 -22.03
C ARG A 501 -6.45 24.39 -20.82
N ALA A 502 -6.57 25.00 -19.64
CA ALA A 502 -7.03 24.30 -18.45
C ALA A 502 -8.49 23.83 -18.56
N GLU A 503 -9.37 24.63 -19.18
CA GLU A 503 -10.76 24.25 -19.47
C GLU A 503 -10.83 23.07 -20.44
N LEU A 504 -10.10 23.14 -21.57
CA LEU A 504 -10.08 22.07 -22.56
C LEU A 504 -9.66 20.72 -21.96
N LEU A 505 -8.65 20.72 -21.08
CA LEU A 505 -8.22 19.51 -20.37
C LEU A 505 -9.29 19.01 -19.40
N LEU A 506 -9.99 19.90 -18.70
CA LEU A 506 -11.09 19.52 -17.81
C LEU A 506 -12.28 18.93 -18.58
N GLU A 507 -12.68 19.55 -19.70
CA GLU A 507 -13.73 19.03 -20.58
C GLU A 507 -13.39 17.62 -21.07
N ARG A 508 -12.15 17.42 -21.54
CA ARG A 508 -11.67 16.10 -21.95
C ARG A 508 -11.76 15.06 -20.83
N MET A 509 -11.40 15.43 -19.59
CA MET A 509 -11.53 14.52 -18.45
C MET A 509 -12.99 14.18 -18.12
N LEU A 510 -13.90 15.14 -18.23
CA LEU A 510 -15.34 14.94 -18.01
C LEU A 510 -15.93 14.00 -19.08
N GLU A 511 -15.66 14.26 -20.36
CA GLU A 511 -16.15 13.44 -21.48
C GLU A 511 -15.72 11.97 -21.36
N GLU A 512 -14.45 11.72 -21.05
CA GLU A 512 -13.95 10.35 -20.90
C GLU A 512 -14.48 9.66 -19.63
N THR A 513 -14.76 10.43 -18.58
CA THR A 513 -15.45 9.90 -17.39
C THR A 513 -16.85 9.43 -17.74
N GLU A 514 -17.58 10.20 -18.56
CA GLU A 514 -18.90 9.83 -19.07
C GLU A 514 -18.85 8.58 -19.96
N LYS A 515 -17.76 8.39 -20.73
CA LYS A 515 -17.50 7.16 -21.49
C LYS A 515 -17.13 5.95 -20.60
N GLY A 516 -17.05 6.13 -19.28
CA GLY A 516 -16.79 5.07 -18.31
C GLY A 516 -15.34 4.96 -17.82
N ASN A 517 -14.45 5.87 -18.22
CA ASN A 517 -13.06 5.87 -17.78
C ASN A 517 -12.90 6.56 -16.41
N LEU A 518 -13.11 5.80 -15.34
CA LEU A 518 -13.02 6.32 -13.97
C LEU A 518 -11.60 6.69 -13.52
N SER A 519 -10.54 6.28 -14.23
CA SER A 519 -9.15 6.57 -13.82
C SER A 519 -8.73 8.01 -14.04
N ILE A 520 -9.43 8.73 -14.92
CA ILE A 520 -9.19 10.14 -15.25
C ILE A 520 -10.29 11.07 -14.73
N ARG A 521 -11.15 10.54 -13.86
CA ARG A 521 -12.24 11.30 -13.23
C ARG A 521 -11.70 12.54 -12.54
N PRO A 522 -12.19 13.75 -12.87
CA PRO A 522 -11.81 14.98 -12.18
C PRO A 522 -12.06 14.87 -10.68
N ASP A 523 -11.13 15.41 -9.88
CA ASP A 523 -11.29 15.52 -8.44
C ASP A 523 -11.32 17.00 -8.00
N THR A 524 -11.47 17.23 -6.70
CA THR A 524 -11.44 18.58 -6.12
C THR A 524 -10.14 19.32 -6.48
N ILE A 525 -9.02 18.61 -6.66
CA ILE A 525 -7.73 19.20 -7.05
C ILE A 525 -7.79 19.67 -8.51
N THR A 526 -8.40 18.90 -9.42
CA THR A 526 -8.58 19.30 -10.83
C THR A 526 -9.28 20.64 -10.95
N PHE A 527 -10.45 20.80 -10.32
CA PHE A 527 -11.20 22.06 -10.36
C PHE A 527 -10.43 23.21 -9.72
N ASN A 528 -9.75 22.97 -8.60
CA ASN A 528 -8.90 23.97 -7.96
C ASN A 528 -7.76 24.42 -8.89
N SER A 529 -7.12 23.49 -9.59
CA SER A 529 -6.07 23.78 -10.57
C SER A 529 -6.58 24.63 -11.74
N VAL A 530 -7.79 24.34 -12.26
CA VAL A 530 -8.43 25.14 -13.32
C VAL A 530 -8.77 26.55 -12.83
N ILE A 531 -9.39 26.69 -11.66
CA ILE A 531 -9.70 28.00 -11.06
C ILE A 531 -8.41 28.81 -10.85
N ASN A 532 -7.32 28.14 -10.44
CA ASN A 532 -6.02 28.78 -10.24
C ASN A 532 -5.37 29.19 -11.58
N ALA A 533 -5.52 28.39 -12.64
CA ALA A 533 -5.08 28.74 -14.00
C ALA A 533 -5.82 29.98 -14.50
N ALA A 534 -7.13 30.04 -14.30
CA ALA A 534 -7.96 31.21 -14.57
C ALA A 534 -7.49 32.43 -13.77
N ALA A 535 -7.32 32.32 -12.45
CA ALA A 535 -6.85 33.41 -11.60
C ALA A 535 -5.47 33.95 -12.00
N ARG A 536 -4.60 33.10 -12.56
CA ARG A 536 -3.25 33.49 -13.05
C ARG A 536 -3.21 33.93 -14.51
N SER A 537 -4.35 34.00 -15.17
CA SER A 537 -4.51 34.52 -16.55
C SER A 537 -4.83 36.02 -16.58
N SER A 538 -4.38 36.76 -15.57
CA SER A 538 -4.54 38.22 -15.53
C SER A 538 -3.77 38.86 -16.67
N SER A 539 -4.48 39.56 -17.54
CA SER A 539 -3.96 40.31 -18.69
C SER A 539 -4.52 41.74 -18.69
N ASP A 540 -3.87 42.66 -19.39
CA ASP A 540 -4.40 44.02 -19.60
C ASP A 540 -5.64 44.04 -20.51
N ASP A 541 -5.80 43.00 -21.33
CA ASP A 541 -6.98 42.79 -22.15
C ASP A 541 -8.20 42.40 -21.30
N ALA A 542 -9.23 43.24 -21.31
CA ALA A 542 -10.49 43.01 -20.61
C ALA A 542 -11.25 41.78 -21.12
N PHE A 543 -11.12 41.43 -22.40
CA PHE A 543 -11.74 40.25 -22.98
C PHE A 543 -11.16 38.97 -22.36
N VAL A 544 -9.84 38.85 -22.33
CA VAL A 544 -9.13 37.69 -21.76
C VAL A 544 -9.37 37.58 -20.25
N ARG A 545 -9.43 38.71 -19.51
CA ARG A 545 -9.84 38.70 -18.09
C ARG A 545 -11.25 38.18 -17.89
N LYS A 546 -12.20 38.62 -18.72
CA LYS A 546 -13.60 38.19 -18.65
C LYS A 546 -13.75 36.71 -18.98
N GLU A 547 -13.07 36.24 -20.02
CA GLU A 547 -13.05 34.83 -20.41
C GLU A 547 -12.48 33.97 -19.28
N ALA A 548 -11.30 34.31 -18.75
CA ALA A 548 -10.70 33.59 -17.63
C ALA A 548 -11.63 33.58 -16.39
N PHE A 549 -12.30 34.68 -16.09
CA PHE A 549 -13.27 34.74 -14.99
C PHE A 549 -14.45 33.77 -15.21
N LEU A 550 -15.00 33.70 -16.42
CA LEU A 550 -16.08 32.79 -16.76
C LEU A 550 -15.65 31.33 -16.63
N ILE A 551 -14.46 30.98 -17.08
CA ILE A 551 -13.87 29.63 -16.94
C ILE A 551 -13.76 29.25 -15.46
N GLY A 552 -13.19 30.13 -14.63
CA GLY A 552 -13.09 29.91 -13.19
C GLY A 552 -14.46 29.80 -12.49
N LEU A 553 -15.45 30.59 -12.91
CA LEU A 553 -16.83 30.50 -12.44
C LEU A 553 -17.49 29.18 -12.85
N ASN A 554 -17.28 28.72 -14.09
CA ASN A 554 -17.84 27.47 -14.58
C ASN A 554 -17.26 26.29 -13.79
N ALA A 555 -15.93 26.22 -13.63
CA ALA A 555 -15.27 25.19 -12.81
C ALA A 555 -15.79 25.18 -11.36
N PHE A 556 -15.98 26.36 -10.75
CA PHE A 556 -16.55 26.49 -9.41
C PHE A 556 -18.01 26.01 -9.35
N ARG A 557 -18.82 26.27 -10.37
CA ARG A 557 -20.20 25.77 -10.41
C ARG A 557 -20.28 24.27 -10.59
N ILE A 558 -19.45 23.71 -11.48
CA ILE A 558 -19.42 22.28 -11.77
C ILE A 558 -19.07 21.49 -10.50
N ILE A 559 -18.02 21.87 -9.76
CA ILE A 559 -17.65 21.16 -8.52
C ILE A 559 -18.78 21.14 -7.47
N HIS A 560 -19.64 22.16 -7.44
CA HIS A 560 -20.82 22.20 -6.56
C HIS A 560 -22.01 21.37 -7.06
N SER A 561 -22.03 21.02 -8.35
CA SER A 561 -23.11 20.23 -8.97
C SER A 561 -22.84 18.73 -9.00
N LEU A 562 -21.59 18.29 -8.78
CA LEU A 562 -21.20 16.89 -8.87
C LEU A 562 -21.38 16.18 -7.53
N ASP A 563 -22.04 15.02 -7.53
CA ASP A 563 -22.29 14.23 -6.30
C ASP A 563 -21.01 13.61 -5.70
N TYR A 564 -20.00 13.39 -6.54
CA TYR A 564 -18.78 12.68 -6.19
C TYR A 564 -17.59 13.58 -5.84
N CYS A 565 -17.71 14.89 -6.07
CA CYS A 565 -16.72 15.87 -5.69
C CYS A 565 -17.31 16.81 -4.66
N ARG A 566 -16.50 17.19 -3.67
CA ARG A 566 -16.89 18.23 -2.71
C ARG A 566 -15.86 19.35 -2.73
N PRO A 567 -16.31 20.63 -2.71
CA PRO A 567 -15.42 21.76 -2.52
C PRO A 567 -14.62 21.60 -1.22
N SER A 568 -13.39 22.10 -1.21
CA SER A 568 -12.56 22.20 0.00
C SER A 568 -12.30 23.66 0.37
N SER A 569 -11.69 23.92 1.53
CA SER A 569 -11.22 25.27 1.85
C SER A 569 -10.30 25.86 0.78
N ILE A 570 -9.52 25.01 0.09
CA ILE A 570 -8.65 25.44 -1.02
C ILE A 570 -9.50 25.95 -2.20
N THR A 571 -10.64 25.31 -2.50
CA THR A 571 -11.54 25.75 -3.56
C THR A 571 -12.03 27.18 -3.34
N TYR A 572 -12.45 27.50 -2.13
CA TYR A 572 -12.87 28.85 -1.77
C TYR A 572 -11.72 29.86 -1.79
N VAL A 573 -10.53 29.47 -1.32
CA VAL A 573 -9.32 30.32 -1.44
C VAL A 573 -9.01 30.61 -2.91
N SER A 574 -8.98 29.60 -3.77
CA SER A 574 -8.71 29.77 -5.21
C SER A 574 -9.75 30.65 -5.89
N TYR A 575 -11.04 30.51 -5.53
CA TYR A 575 -12.09 31.36 -6.08
C TYR A 575 -12.00 32.82 -5.58
N LEU A 576 -11.67 33.04 -4.31
CA LEU A 576 -11.42 34.40 -3.80
C LEU A 576 -10.19 35.04 -4.45
N GLN A 577 -9.16 34.26 -4.81
CA GLN A 577 -8.01 34.71 -5.60
C GLN A 577 -8.40 35.06 -7.04
N LEU A 578 -9.32 34.31 -7.65
CA LEU A 578 -9.90 34.62 -8.94
C LEU A 578 -10.57 36.00 -8.91
N LEU A 579 -11.40 36.26 -7.89
CA LEU A 579 -12.05 37.56 -7.70
C LEU A 579 -11.05 38.69 -7.46
N GLU A 580 -10.05 38.47 -6.61
CA GLU A 580 -9.00 39.45 -6.30
C GLU A 580 -8.27 39.92 -7.57
N LYS A 581 -7.95 38.99 -8.47
CA LYS A 581 -7.08 39.25 -9.63
C LYS A 581 -7.83 39.69 -10.89
N LEU A 582 -9.03 39.17 -11.12
CA LEU A 582 -9.75 39.39 -12.38
C LEU A 582 -10.89 40.40 -12.27
N VAL A 583 -11.37 40.71 -11.06
CA VAL A 583 -12.46 41.66 -10.84
C VAL A 583 -11.90 42.94 -10.24
N GLU A 584 -12.26 44.07 -10.84
CA GLU A 584 -11.86 45.40 -10.37
C GLU A 584 -12.35 45.64 -8.93
N SER A 585 -11.56 46.38 -8.15
CA SER A 585 -11.91 46.69 -6.76
C SER A 585 -13.16 47.57 -6.70
N GLY A 586 -14.20 47.10 -6.00
CA GLY A 586 -15.44 47.83 -5.87
C GLY A 586 -16.51 47.02 -5.16
N VAL A 587 -17.72 47.58 -5.10
CA VAL A 587 -18.87 47.01 -4.39
C VAL A 587 -19.27 45.64 -4.96
N THR A 588 -19.11 45.43 -6.27
CA THR A 588 -19.41 44.16 -6.94
C THR A 588 -18.48 43.04 -6.45
N ARG A 589 -17.17 43.28 -6.41
CA ARG A 589 -16.18 42.32 -5.90
C ARG A 589 -16.42 41.98 -4.43
N ASP A 590 -16.69 43.00 -3.62
CA ASP A 590 -17.00 42.86 -2.19
C ASP A 590 -18.26 42.00 -1.97
N SER A 591 -19.33 42.24 -2.75
CA SER A 591 -20.57 41.46 -2.68
C SER A 591 -20.38 39.99 -3.10
N MET A 592 -19.61 39.76 -4.16
CA MET A 592 -19.29 38.40 -4.62
C MET A 592 -18.46 37.63 -3.59
N ALA A 593 -17.43 38.27 -3.04
CA ALA A 593 -16.57 37.68 -2.02
C ALA A 593 -17.35 37.37 -0.73
N GLU A 594 -18.28 38.23 -0.31
CA GLU A 594 -19.18 37.97 0.82
C GLU A 594 -20.04 36.71 0.58
N ARG A 595 -20.61 36.56 -0.61
CA ARG A 595 -21.45 35.40 -0.94
C ARG A 595 -20.64 34.09 -0.93
N VAL A 596 -19.43 34.11 -1.48
CA VAL A 596 -18.50 32.98 -1.49
C VAL A 596 -18.09 32.62 -0.05
N PHE A 597 -17.82 33.60 0.80
CA PHE A 597 -17.45 33.38 2.18
C PHE A 597 -18.60 32.74 2.99
N ARG A 598 -19.83 33.26 2.86
CA ARG A 598 -21.03 32.67 3.47
C ARG A 598 -21.26 31.23 3.01
N LEU A 599 -20.99 30.93 1.74
CA LEU A 599 -21.06 29.55 1.24
C LEU A 599 -20.01 28.65 1.90
N SER A 600 -18.76 29.12 2.06
CA SER A 600 -17.71 28.36 2.75
C SER A 600 -18.06 28.06 4.21
N ILE A 601 -18.71 29.00 4.89
CA ILE A 601 -19.25 28.84 6.24
C ILE A 601 -20.34 27.77 6.27
N SER A 602 -21.30 27.82 5.35
CA SER A 602 -22.40 26.86 5.31
C SER A 602 -21.93 25.42 5.12
N HIS A 603 -20.77 25.24 4.50
CA HIS A 603 -20.13 23.94 4.30
C HIS A 603 -19.15 23.56 5.44
N GLY A 604 -18.95 24.42 6.45
CA GLY A 604 -17.97 24.19 7.52
C GLY A 604 -16.51 24.31 7.08
N LEU A 605 -16.23 25.03 5.98
CA LEU A 605 -14.93 25.11 5.31
C LEU A 605 -14.23 26.48 5.48
N ALA A 606 -14.69 27.29 6.42
CA ALA A 606 -14.17 28.64 6.70
C ALA A 606 -12.86 28.62 7.51
N SER A 607 -11.81 28.03 6.92
CA SER A 607 -10.48 27.98 7.54
C SER A 607 -9.82 29.36 7.63
N ASP A 608 -8.77 29.48 8.44
CA ASP A 608 -8.02 30.73 8.57
C ASP A 608 -7.39 31.19 7.23
N ALA A 609 -7.08 30.25 6.33
CA ALA A 609 -6.64 30.57 4.97
C ALA A 609 -7.74 31.26 4.16
N VAL A 610 -9.01 30.82 4.27
CA VAL A 610 -10.16 31.45 3.61
C VAL A 610 -10.38 32.86 4.17
N LYS A 611 -10.33 33.03 5.49
CA LYS A 611 -10.47 34.35 6.16
C LYS A 611 -9.35 35.30 5.75
N SER A 612 -8.10 34.80 5.69
CA SER A 612 -6.93 35.58 5.26
C SER A 612 -7.05 36.02 3.81
N GLN A 613 -7.48 35.13 2.91
CA GLN A 613 -7.69 35.46 1.51
C GLN A 613 -8.85 36.45 1.32
N LEU A 614 -9.93 36.32 2.08
CA LEU A 614 -11.06 37.28 2.05
C LEU A 614 -10.61 38.71 2.36
N ARG A 615 -9.71 38.90 3.33
CA ARG A 615 -9.14 40.21 3.68
C ARG A 615 -8.35 40.85 2.55
N LYS A 616 -7.77 40.05 1.65
CA LYS A 616 -7.06 40.54 0.45
C LYS A 616 -8.04 40.89 -0.66
N THR A 617 -9.12 40.12 -0.80
CA THR A 617 -10.12 40.31 -1.85
C THR A 617 -11.04 41.51 -1.58
N CYS A 618 -11.43 41.77 -0.32
CA CYS A 618 -12.40 42.82 0.00
C CYS A 618 -11.75 44.12 0.49
N SER A 619 -12.52 45.23 0.47
CA SER A 619 -12.13 46.44 1.19
C SER A 619 -12.00 46.18 2.71
N PRO A 620 -11.08 46.84 3.44
CA PRO A 620 -10.81 46.54 4.85
C PRO A 620 -12.04 46.64 5.76
N LEU A 621 -12.90 47.64 5.53
CA LEU A 621 -14.13 47.86 6.28
C LEU A 621 -15.15 46.72 6.04
N VAL A 622 -15.28 46.26 4.79
CA VAL A 622 -16.19 45.16 4.44
C VAL A 622 -15.65 43.84 4.95
N ALA A 623 -14.34 43.58 4.83
CA ALA A 623 -13.71 42.39 5.39
C ALA A 623 -13.90 42.31 6.92
N GLN A 624 -13.72 43.43 7.62
CA GLN A 624 -13.93 43.50 9.07
C GLN A 624 -15.40 43.25 9.43
N ARG A 625 -16.35 43.84 8.69
CA ARG A 625 -17.80 43.61 8.87
C ARG A 625 -18.19 42.15 8.67
N ILE A 626 -17.69 41.51 7.61
CA ILE A 626 -18.01 40.11 7.30
C ILE A 626 -17.48 39.19 8.40
N LEU A 627 -16.24 39.42 8.83
CA LEU A 627 -15.59 38.62 9.88
C LEU A 627 -16.13 38.89 11.30
N SER A 628 -16.69 40.08 11.56
CA SER A 628 -17.24 40.46 12.87
C SER A 628 -18.73 40.17 13.02
N SER A 629 -19.43 39.80 11.94
CA SER A 629 -20.85 39.44 11.98
C SER A 629 -21.08 38.21 12.87
N ARG A 630 -21.46 38.46 14.14
CA ARG A 630 -21.73 37.50 15.23
C ARG A 630 -22.98 36.61 15.02
N GLY A 631 -23.17 36.06 13.83
CA GLY A 631 -24.28 35.12 13.52
C GLY A 631 -23.82 33.71 13.15
N ILE A 632 -22.53 33.42 13.28
CA ILE A 632 -21.88 32.28 12.64
C ILE A 632 -20.91 31.64 13.63
N ASP A 633 -21.44 31.16 14.76
CA ASP A 633 -20.73 30.26 15.64
C ASP A 633 -21.70 29.24 16.24
N THR A 634 -21.32 27.97 16.16
CA THR A 634 -21.80 26.82 16.95
C THR A 634 -23.23 26.30 16.74
N LYS A 635 -23.40 25.48 15.70
CA LYS A 635 -24.07 24.18 15.89
C LYS A 635 -23.08 23.08 15.54
N GLU A 636 -22.17 22.82 16.48
CA GLU A 636 -21.62 21.48 16.62
C GLU A 636 -22.80 20.52 16.77
N ARG A 637 -23.11 19.76 15.72
CA ARG A 637 -23.85 18.52 15.91
C ARG A 637 -22.87 17.54 16.55
N PRO A 638 -23.16 16.99 17.74
CA PRO A 638 -22.34 15.92 18.28
C PRO A 638 -22.42 14.74 17.30
N GLN A 639 -21.26 14.19 16.92
CA GLN A 639 -21.20 12.92 16.21
C GLN A 639 -21.88 11.84 17.09
N PRO A 640 -22.72 10.96 16.53
CA PRO A 640 -23.18 9.79 17.27
C PRO A 640 -21.96 8.92 17.57
N ARG A 641 -21.83 8.54 18.84
CA ARG A 641 -20.79 7.64 19.36
C ARG A 641 -20.78 6.29 18.66
#